data_AF-A0AAR2LV08-F1
#
_entry.id   AF-A0AAR2LV08-F1
#
_cell.length_a   1.000
_cell.length_b   1.000
_cell.length_c   1.000
_cell.angle_alpha   90.00
_cell.angle_beta   90.00
_cell.angle_gamma   90.00
#
_symmetry.space_group_name_H-M   'P 1'
#
loop_
_entity.id
_entity.type
_entity.pdbx_description
1 polymer ?
#
loop_
_entity_poly.entity_id
_entity_poly.type
_entity_poly.pdbx_seq_one_letter_code
_entity_poly.pdbx_strand_id
1 'polypeptide(L)'
;MLPTAVSCRRKILWWFPRECCRSLGVKWACEYCTYENWPSAIKCTMCRAQRPSGTIITEEPFKSGSMLDSPHGDSGGSSLLICPDSSARPRVRQAQTAESGAKWSCHMCTYLNWPRAVRCTQCLCQRQRSCSPTETPQTSSSGLRYVPPVDPCEEYNDRNRLNTRAQRWICAACTYENWPKTPRCVVCDHPRPNDAIQLTEPDEPSPVINEQDRVRMPRAGGVCGPVGLRRSPPTSKRDSEVQIQDIQCIELAAGAHGSKEELEMDFKKLKQIKNRMRKSDWLFLNACAGVVEGDLAAVEAYKSSGGDIARQLTADEVRLLNRPSAFDEGFTLVHLAIRFQRQDMLAILLTEVSQQAVKCIPAMVCPELTEQIRREIAASLHQRKGDFACYFLTDLVTFTLPADIEDLPPAVQEKLFDEVLDRDVQKELEEESAVINWSLELGTRLDSRLYALWNRTAGDCLLDSVLQATWGIYDKDSVLRKTLHDSLHDCSHWFYTRWKEWESWYSQSFGLHFSLREEQWQEDWAFILSLASQPGASLEQTHIFVLAHILRRPIIVYGVKYYKSFRGETLGYTRFQGVYLPLLWEQSFCWKSPIALGYTRGHFSALVAMETDGYDNRGAGANLNTDDDVTVTFLPLVDSERKLLHIHFLSAQEMGNEEQQEKLLREWLDCCVTDGGMLAAMQKSCRRRNHPLVTQMVEKWLDGYRQIRPCPTLSDGEEEEDEEDE
;
A
#
# COMPACT_ATOMS: atom_id res chain seq x y z
N MET A 1 -8.18 -37.85 -8.20
CA MET A 1 -6.77 -37.91 -7.76
C MET A 1 -6.11 -36.61 -8.15
N LEU A 2 -6.07 -35.65 -7.23
CA LEU A 2 -5.56 -34.29 -7.40
C LEU A 2 -4.10 -34.22 -6.92
N PRO A 3 -3.24 -33.38 -7.54
CA PRO A 3 -1.85 -33.26 -7.14
C PRO A 3 -1.74 -32.47 -5.83
N THR A 4 -1.04 -33.07 -4.87
CA THR A 4 -0.66 -32.50 -3.57
C THR A 4 0.23 -31.27 -3.74
N ALA A 5 -0.29 -30.09 -3.41
CA ALA A 5 0.48 -28.86 -3.26
C ALA A 5 1.16 -28.86 -1.88
N VAL A 6 2.48 -29.02 -1.87
CA VAL A 6 3.31 -28.87 -0.67
C VAL A 6 3.51 -27.38 -0.41
N SER A 7 2.91 -26.87 0.67
CA SER A 7 3.24 -25.57 1.24
C SER A 7 4.70 -25.57 1.69
N CYS A 8 5.53 -24.78 1.01
CA CYS A 8 6.93 -24.59 1.35
C CYS A 8 7.15 -23.12 1.69
N ARG A 9 6.71 -22.66 2.87
CA ARG A 9 7.24 -21.44 3.49
C ARG A 9 8.57 -21.80 4.15
N ARG A 10 9.65 -21.81 3.37
CA ARG A 10 11.02 -21.72 3.90
C ARG A 10 11.50 -20.29 3.75
N LYS A 11 11.85 -19.67 4.89
CA LYS A 11 12.77 -18.55 4.98
C LYS A 11 13.98 -18.86 4.08
N ILE A 12 14.16 -18.08 3.03
CA ILE A 12 15.40 -18.09 2.25
C ILE A 12 16.43 -17.29 3.07
N LEU A 13 17.12 -18.00 3.97
CA LEU A 13 18.44 -17.61 4.45
C LEU A 13 19.44 -18.42 3.62
N TRP A 14 20.00 -17.81 2.58
CA TRP A 14 21.15 -18.38 1.88
C TRP A 14 22.41 -18.13 2.73
N TRP A 15 22.85 -19.15 3.47
CA TRP A 15 24.27 -19.30 3.80
C TRP A 15 24.98 -19.90 2.58
N PHE A 16 25.92 -19.13 2.01
CA PHE A 16 26.79 -19.56 0.91
C PHE A 16 27.84 -20.59 1.38
N PRO A 17 28.29 -21.51 0.50
CA PRO A 17 29.58 -22.17 0.63
C PRO A 17 30.71 -21.13 0.52
N ARG A 18 31.68 -21.17 1.44
CA ARG A 18 32.95 -20.44 1.29
C ARG A 18 33.80 -21.07 0.17
N GLU A 19 34.56 -20.19 -0.48
CA GLU A 19 35.68 -20.40 -1.42
C GLU A 19 35.36 -20.43 -2.92
N CYS A 20 35.19 -19.24 -3.53
CA CYS A 20 36.14 -18.75 -4.54
C CYS A 20 36.01 -17.22 -4.74
N CYS A 21 37.13 -16.51 -4.57
CA CYS A 21 37.49 -15.12 -4.90
C CYS A 21 36.51 -13.92 -4.72
N ARG A 22 37.04 -12.93 -4.00
CA ARG A 22 36.57 -11.55 -3.81
C ARG A 22 36.35 -10.81 -5.16
N SER A 23 35.18 -10.19 -5.33
CA SER A 23 35.04 -8.89 -6.01
C SER A 23 33.71 -8.24 -5.62
N LEU A 24 33.75 -6.99 -5.16
CA LEU A 24 32.59 -6.13 -4.91
C LEU A 24 32.06 -5.67 -6.27
N GLY A 25 31.12 -6.41 -6.86
CA GLY A 25 30.48 -6.04 -8.12
C GLY A 25 29.12 -5.37 -7.91
N VAL A 26 28.93 -4.19 -8.50
CA VAL A 26 27.65 -3.45 -8.51
C VAL A 26 26.57 -4.26 -9.24
N LYS A 27 25.46 -4.55 -8.56
CA LYS A 27 24.29 -5.25 -9.13
C LYS A 27 23.60 -4.39 -10.19
N TRP A 28 22.94 -5.01 -11.17
CA TRP A 28 22.19 -4.28 -12.20
C TRP A 28 20.67 -4.47 -12.01
N ALA A 29 19.92 -3.37 -11.96
CA ALA A 29 18.47 -3.41 -11.88
C ALA A 29 17.86 -3.79 -13.24
N CYS A 30 16.86 -4.68 -13.23
CA CYS A 30 16.14 -5.05 -14.44
C CYS A 30 15.21 -3.93 -14.88
N GLU A 31 15.32 -3.46 -16.11
CA GLU A 31 14.47 -2.38 -16.65
C GLU A 31 12.96 -2.71 -16.68
N TYR A 32 12.60 -3.99 -16.63
CA TYR A 32 11.22 -4.45 -16.73
C TYR A 32 10.53 -4.71 -15.40
N CYS A 33 11.30 -5.12 -14.37
CA CYS A 33 10.72 -5.51 -13.08
C CYS A 33 11.51 -4.99 -11.88
N THR A 34 12.46 -4.07 -12.13
CA THR A 34 13.33 -3.36 -11.20
C THR A 34 14.19 -4.22 -10.27
N TYR A 35 14.12 -5.54 -10.39
CA TYR A 35 14.88 -6.48 -9.56
C TYR A 35 16.39 -6.36 -9.77
N GLU A 36 17.14 -6.29 -8.67
CA GLU A 36 18.61 -6.19 -8.68
C GLU A 36 19.29 -7.54 -8.90
N ASN A 37 19.86 -7.70 -10.09
CA ASN A 37 20.55 -8.90 -10.52
C ASN A 37 22.05 -8.80 -10.26
N TRP A 38 22.68 -9.93 -9.97
CA TRP A 38 24.13 -9.99 -9.82
C TRP A 38 24.85 -9.60 -11.13
N PRO A 39 26.05 -8.99 -11.07
CA PRO A 39 26.79 -8.55 -12.25
C PRO A 39 27.08 -9.68 -13.26
N SER A 40 27.15 -10.93 -12.80
CA SER A 40 27.35 -12.12 -13.64
C SER A 40 26.07 -12.66 -14.27
N ALA A 41 24.89 -12.17 -13.89
CA ALA A 41 23.62 -12.60 -14.44
C ALA A 41 23.38 -11.94 -15.82
N ILE A 42 23.28 -12.76 -16.86
CA ILE A 42 23.00 -12.34 -18.24
C ILE A 42 21.49 -12.14 -18.52
N LYS A 43 20.64 -12.58 -17.60
CA LYS A 43 19.18 -12.44 -17.63
C LYS A 43 18.70 -12.14 -16.22
N CYS A 44 17.59 -11.41 -16.12
CA CYS A 44 16.98 -11.10 -14.84
C CYS A 44 16.54 -12.39 -14.13
N THR A 45 16.86 -12.53 -12.85
CA THR A 45 16.47 -13.69 -12.05
C THR A 45 14.94 -13.78 -11.89
N MET A 46 14.25 -12.65 -11.85
CA MET A 46 12.79 -12.59 -11.64
C MET A 46 12.00 -12.75 -12.93
N CYS A 47 12.24 -11.91 -13.95
CA CYS A 47 11.43 -11.91 -15.17
C CYS A 47 12.12 -12.57 -16.38
N ARG A 48 13.38 -13.00 -16.24
CA ARG A 48 14.22 -13.54 -17.32
C ARG A 48 14.48 -12.59 -18.49
N ALA A 49 14.11 -11.31 -18.37
CA ALA A 49 14.47 -10.28 -19.33
C ALA A 49 15.99 -10.21 -19.49
N GLN A 50 16.45 -10.03 -20.71
CA GLN A 50 17.87 -10.01 -21.02
C GLN A 50 18.51 -8.75 -20.42
N ARG A 51 19.75 -8.86 -19.93
CA ARG A 51 20.46 -7.69 -19.42
C ARG A 51 20.64 -6.67 -20.55
N PRO A 52 20.29 -5.39 -20.36
CA PRO A 52 20.56 -4.34 -21.35
C PRO A 52 22.07 -4.19 -21.54
N SER A 53 22.56 -4.43 -22.75
CA SER A 53 23.99 -4.31 -23.09
C SER A 53 24.35 -2.85 -23.34
N GLY A 54 24.66 -2.10 -22.27
CA GLY A 54 25.27 -0.78 -22.33
C GLY A 54 26.79 -0.86 -22.14
N THR A 55 27.53 -0.33 -23.10
CA THR A 55 28.99 -0.31 -23.28
C THR A 55 29.80 -0.08 -21.99
N ILE A 56 30.68 -1.04 -21.63
CA ILE A 56 31.80 -0.79 -20.72
C ILE A 56 33.10 -1.10 -21.47
N ILE A 57 33.87 -0.03 -21.66
CA ILE A 57 35.29 -0.03 -22.00
C ILE A 57 36.03 -0.72 -20.84
N THR A 58 36.59 -1.90 -21.08
CA THR A 58 37.75 -2.37 -20.31
C THR A 58 38.67 -3.11 -21.26
N GLU A 59 39.94 -2.75 -21.15
CA GLU A 59 41.05 -3.14 -21.98
C GLU A 59 41.22 -4.67 -22.13
N GLU A 60 41.80 -5.03 -23.27
CA GLU A 60 42.25 -6.39 -23.57
C GLU A 60 43.28 -6.91 -22.56
N PRO A 61 43.40 -8.25 -22.48
CA PRO A 61 44.71 -8.78 -22.83
C PRO A 61 44.64 -9.99 -23.76
N PHE A 62 45.27 -9.83 -24.92
CA PHE A 62 46.09 -10.82 -25.63
C PHE A 62 45.66 -12.28 -25.56
N LYS A 63 45.07 -12.79 -26.66
CA LYS A 63 45.55 -14.03 -27.29
C LYS A 63 45.50 -13.93 -28.81
N SER A 64 46.69 -14.00 -29.39
CA SER A 64 47.01 -14.03 -30.81
C SER A 64 46.41 -15.24 -31.54
N GLY A 65 46.06 -15.04 -32.83
CA GLY A 65 46.34 -16.04 -33.86
C GLY A 65 45.24 -16.35 -34.89
N SER A 66 45.36 -15.69 -36.06
CA SER A 66 44.95 -16.13 -37.42
C SER A 66 43.48 -16.22 -37.78
N MET A 67 42.99 -15.90 -38.98
CA MET A 67 43.41 -15.18 -40.21
C MET A 67 42.30 -15.57 -41.25
N LEU A 68 41.81 -14.61 -42.05
CA LEU A 68 40.98 -14.76 -43.29
C LEU A 68 39.57 -15.39 -43.12
N ASP A 69 38.47 -14.99 -43.77
CA ASP A 69 38.21 -14.13 -44.95
C ASP A 69 36.73 -13.65 -44.94
N SER A 70 36.50 -12.51 -45.59
CA SER A 70 35.21 -11.93 -46.02
C SER A 70 34.74 -12.54 -47.37
N PRO A 71 33.71 -12.02 -48.09
CA PRO A 71 32.34 -11.56 -47.78
C PRO A 71 31.28 -12.10 -48.80
N HIS A 72 30.11 -11.43 -48.88
CA HIS A 72 29.01 -11.46 -49.88
C HIS A 72 27.79 -12.30 -49.46
N GLY A 73 26.53 -11.90 -49.68
CA GLY A 73 25.85 -10.78 -50.35
C GLY A 73 24.35 -11.14 -50.26
N ASP A 74 23.50 -10.26 -49.73
CA ASP A 74 22.51 -9.45 -50.45
C ASP A 74 21.20 -10.18 -50.86
N SER A 75 20.09 -9.46 -50.67
CA SER A 75 18.79 -9.54 -51.34
C SER A 75 17.72 -10.57 -50.92
N GLY A 76 16.60 -10.05 -50.40
CA GLY A 76 15.34 -10.06 -51.15
C GLY A 76 14.23 -11.05 -50.75
N GLY A 77 13.25 -10.56 -49.98
CA GLY A 77 11.84 -10.48 -50.40
C GLY A 77 10.94 -11.73 -50.56
N SER A 78 9.94 -11.81 -49.66
CA SER A 78 8.49 -11.95 -49.95
C SER A 78 7.80 -13.32 -50.15
N SER A 79 6.70 -13.44 -49.39
CA SER A 79 5.38 -14.06 -49.65
C SER A 79 5.13 -15.58 -49.56
N LEU A 80 4.35 -15.91 -48.52
CA LEU A 80 3.09 -16.68 -48.48
C LEU A 80 2.77 -17.68 -49.61
N LEU A 81 2.38 -18.91 -49.24
CA LEU A 81 1.06 -19.52 -49.53
C LEU A 81 0.96 -20.98 -48.98
N ILE A 82 -0.28 -21.44 -48.86
CA ILE A 82 -0.83 -22.52 -48.02
C ILE A 82 -0.98 -23.86 -48.81
N CYS A 83 -0.52 -24.98 -48.19
CA CYS A 83 -0.97 -26.42 -48.15
C CYS A 83 -1.27 -27.22 -49.47
N PRO A 84 -1.55 -28.56 -49.48
CA PRO A 84 -1.52 -29.65 -48.46
C PRO A 84 -0.87 -31.02 -48.89
N ASP A 85 -0.85 -31.97 -47.95
CA ASP A 85 -0.85 -33.46 -48.06
C ASP A 85 0.36 -34.27 -48.57
N SER A 86 1.01 -35.01 -47.65
CA SER A 86 1.01 -36.50 -47.62
C SER A 86 2.12 -37.10 -46.74
N SER A 87 1.68 -37.94 -45.80
CA SER A 87 2.32 -39.20 -45.35
C SER A 87 3.80 -39.20 -44.93
N ALA A 88 4.05 -39.09 -43.62
CA ALA A 88 5.03 -39.94 -42.93
C ALA A 88 4.78 -39.96 -41.41
N ARG A 89 4.24 -41.08 -40.91
CA ARG A 89 4.37 -41.44 -39.48
C ARG A 89 5.84 -41.68 -39.16
N PRO A 90 6.30 -41.25 -37.96
CA PRO A 90 7.23 -42.08 -37.19
C PRO A 90 6.50 -42.69 -36.01
N ARG A 91 6.59 -44.02 -35.95
CA ARG A 91 6.06 -44.88 -34.90
C ARG A 91 6.64 -44.51 -33.54
N VAL A 92 5.76 -44.42 -32.56
CA VAL A 92 6.03 -44.50 -31.13
C VAL A 92 6.95 -45.70 -30.86
N ARG A 93 8.13 -45.44 -30.29
CA ARG A 93 8.84 -46.43 -29.47
C ARG A 93 8.45 -46.14 -28.02
N GLN A 94 7.56 -46.99 -27.50
CA GLN A 94 7.33 -47.13 -26.06
C GLN A 94 8.64 -47.54 -25.39
N ALA A 95 9.12 -46.72 -24.46
CA ALA A 95 10.10 -47.13 -23.46
C ALA A 95 9.40 -47.13 -22.10
N GLN A 96 8.85 -48.31 -21.78
CA GLN A 96 8.86 -49.00 -20.50
C GLN A 96 8.52 -48.18 -19.22
N THR A 97 7.35 -48.52 -18.69
CA THR A 97 7.00 -48.51 -17.27
C THR A 97 8.12 -49.06 -16.37
N ALA A 98 8.25 -48.41 -15.21
CA ALA A 98 8.80 -48.92 -13.96
C ALA A 98 10.31 -49.20 -13.87
N GLU A 99 11.06 -48.18 -13.44
CA GLU A 99 12.03 -48.37 -12.36
C GLU A 99 11.75 -47.37 -11.24
N SER A 100 10.79 -47.74 -10.38
CA SER A 100 10.69 -47.26 -9.00
C SER A 100 11.87 -47.82 -8.19
N GLY A 101 13.10 -47.56 -8.63
CA GLY A 101 14.30 -47.87 -7.87
C GLY A 101 14.34 -46.94 -6.65
N ALA A 102 14.11 -47.52 -5.47
CA ALA A 102 13.92 -46.86 -4.17
C ALA A 102 14.81 -45.62 -3.97
N LYS A 103 14.29 -44.44 -4.37
CA LYS A 103 14.86 -43.15 -3.99
C LYS A 103 14.76 -43.05 -2.48
N TRP A 104 15.82 -42.59 -1.82
CA TRP A 104 15.82 -42.47 -0.37
C TRP A 104 15.50 -41.03 0.03
N SER A 105 14.55 -40.86 0.95
CA SER A 105 14.25 -39.56 1.54
C SER A 105 15.35 -39.18 2.53
N CYS A 106 15.88 -37.97 2.42
CA CYS A 106 16.87 -37.48 3.38
C CYS A 106 16.24 -37.30 4.76
N HIS A 107 16.83 -37.91 5.80
CA HIS A 107 16.33 -37.78 7.18
C HIS A 107 16.37 -36.33 7.71
N MET A 108 17.19 -35.44 7.12
CA MET A 108 17.29 -34.05 7.56
C MET A 108 16.39 -33.08 6.81
N CYS A 109 16.13 -33.31 5.51
CA CYS A 109 15.42 -32.34 4.68
C CYS A 109 14.36 -32.96 3.76
N THR A 110 14.06 -34.25 3.96
CA THR A 110 13.06 -35.07 3.26
C THR A 110 13.20 -35.19 1.75
N TYR A 111 14.18 -34.51 1.14
CA TYR A 111 14.45 -34.58 -0.30
C TYR A 111 14.71 -36.02 -0.76
N LEU A 112 14.05 -36.41 -1.85
CA LEU A 112 14.14 -37.73 -2.47
C LEU A 112 15.39 -37.83 -3.34
N ASN A 113 16.41 -38.47 -2.80
CA ASN A 113 17.70 -38.65 -3.44
C ASN A 113 17.75 -39.90 -4.30
N TRP A 114 18.54 -39.85 -5.37
CA TRP A 114 18.78 -41.02 -6.20
C TRP A 114 19.42 -42.16 -5.40
N PRO A 115 19.09 -43.44 -5.72
CA PRO A 115 19.59 -44.59 -4.94
C PRO A 115 21.11 -44.67 -4.85
N ARG A 116 21.85 -44.15 -5.83
CA ARG A 116 23.32 -44.11 -5.86
C ARG A 116 23.93 -42.92 -5.11
N ALA A 117 23.12 -41.94 -4.68
CA ALA A 117 23.61 -40.79 -3.95
C ALA A 117 23.98 -41.17 -2.51
N VAL A 118 25.25 -40.97 -2.15
CA VAL A 118 25.79 -41.22 -0.80
C VAL A 118 25.55 -40.05 0.16
N ARG A 119 25.20 -38.87 -0.38
CA ARG A 119 24.84 -37.65 0.35
C ARG A 119 23.61 -37.02 -0.30
N CYS A 120 22.84 -36.28 0.49
CA CYS A 120 21.65 -35.59 0.00
C CYS A 120 22.04 -34.47 -0.96
N THR A 121 21.43 -34.39 -2.14
CA THR A 121 21.72 -33.33 -3.12
C THR A 121 21.37 -31.93 -2.61
N GLN A 122 20.39 -31.81 -1.70
CA GLN A 122 19.92 -30.52 -1.19
C GLN A 122 20.64 -30.05 0.07
N CYS A 123 20.96 -30.93 1.00
CA CYS A 123 21.58 -30.54 2.28
C CYS A 123 22.94 -31.19 2.54
N LEU A 124 23.43 -32.00 1.59
CA LEU A 124 24.71 -32.74 1.65
C LEU A 124 24.84 -33.73 2.83
N CYS A 125 23.78 -33.92 3.61
CA CYS A 125 23.74 -34.87 4.71
C CYS A 125 23.94 -36.30 4.21
N GLN A 126 24.78 -37.07 4.90
CA GLN A 126 25.17 -38.41 4.48
C GLN A 126 24.02 -39.41 4.65
N ARG A 127 23.87 -40.30 3.66
CA ARG A 127 22.87 -41.36 3.72
C ARG A 127 23.20 -42.32 4.86
N GLN A 128 22.32 -42.44 5.85
CA GLN A 128 22.41 -43.49 6.85
C GLN A 128 22.10 -44.84 6.19
N ARG A 129 23.02 -45.80 6.29
CA ARG A 129 22.76 -47.21 5.92
C ARG A 129 22.27 -47.92 7.18
N SER A 130 21.03 -48.39 7.19
CA SER A 130 20.54 -49.30 8.21
C SER A 130 21.07 -50.72 7.94
N CYS A 131 21.72 -51.32 8.94
CA CYS A 131 21.93 -52.77 8.98
C CYS A 131 20.57 -53.45 9.16
N SER A 132 20.29 -54.47 8.35
CA SER A 132 19.09 -55.32 8.47
C SER A 132 19.11 -56.17 9.75
N PRO A 133 17.95 -56.48 10.36
CA PRO A 133 17.89 -57.27 11.57
C PRO A 133 17.94 -58.77 11.22
N THR A 134 19.06 -59.42 11.47
CA THR A 134 19.08 -60.87 11.70
C THR A 134 20.17 -61.17 12.71
N GLU A 135 19.90 -62.15 13.57
CA GLU A 135 20.74 -62.74 14.62
C GLU A 135 20.55 -62.18 16.05
N THR A 136 19.76 -62.93 16.81
CA THR A 136 19.83 -63.05 18.28
C THR A 136 21.20 -63.60 18.71
N PRO A 137 21.71 -63.26 19.91
CA PRO A 137 21.46 -64.16 21.05
C PRO A 137 21.27 -63.47 22.42
N GLN A 138 20.74 -64.32 23.30
CA GLN A 138 20.38 -64.21 24.72
C GLN A 138 21.50 -63.65 25.63
N THR A 139 21.15 -62.97 26.73
CA THR A 139 21.23 -63.49 28.13
C THR A 139 21.08 -62.40 29.22
N SER A 140 20.19 -62.71 30.18
CA SER A 140 20.19 -62.45 31.63
C SER A 140 20.34 -61.04 32.25
N SER A 141 19.24 -60.69 32.97
CA SER A 141 19.16 -60.32 34.39
C SER A 141 19.24 -58.84 34.83
N SER A 142 18.12 -58.41 35.44
CA SER A 142 18.00 -57.75 36.77
C SER A 142 17.40 -56.33 36.78
N GLY A 143 16.31 -56.17 37.56
CA GLY A 143 15.96 -54.91 38.23
C GLY A 143 14.63 -54.26 37.85
N LEU A 144 13.58 -54.53 38.63
CA LEU A 144 12.30 -53.80 38.63
C LEU A 144 12.46 -52.36 39.15
N ARG A 145 11.91 -51.36 38.45
CA ARG A 145 11.13 -50.23 39.03
C ARG A 145 10.12 -49.70 38.01
N TYR A 146 8.85 -49.60 38.42
CA TYR A 146 7.76 -48.95 37.70
C TYR A 146 7.91 -47.42 37.73
N VAL A 147 7.71 -46.75 36.59
CA VAL A 147 7.52 -45.29 36.43
C VAL A 147 6.43 -45.09 35.33
N PRO A 148 5.46 -44.16 35.49
CA PRO A 148 4.34 -43.98 34.54
C PRO A 148 4.77 -43.35 33.19
N PRO A 149 3.95 -43.41 32.13
CA PRO A 149 4.38 -43.08 30.77
C PRO A 149 4.52 -41.58 30.56
N VAL A 150 5.70 -41.14 30.10
CA VAL A 150 5.98 -39.77 29.66
C VAL A 150 6.05 -39.76 28.13
N ASP A 151 5.41 -38.75 27.56
CA ASP A 151 5.24 -38.43 26.13
C ASP A 151 6.60 -38.35 25.37
N PRO A 152 6.79 -38.96 24.18
CA PRO A 152 8.10 -39.04 23.50
C PRO A 152 8.64 -37.73 22.91
N CYS A 153 8.05 -36.57 23.19
CA CYS A 153 8.37 -35.34 22.46
C CYS A 153 9.49 -34.47 23.07
N GLU A 154 10.00 -34.76 24.26
CA GLU A 154 10.96 -33.86 24.94
C GLU A 154 12.45 -34.20 24.76
N GLU A 155 12.82 -35.36 24.22
CA GLU A 155 14.24 -35.77 24.19
C GLU A 155 15.04 -35.19 22.99
N TYR A 156 14.42 -34.43 22.08
CA TYR A 156 15.08 -33.93 20.88
C TYR A 156 15.77 -32.56 21.03
N ASN A 157 15.60 -31.83 22.14
CA ASN A 157 16.11 -30.46 22.26
C ASN A 157 17.44 -30.29 23.01
N ASP A 158 17.98 -31.33 23.66
CA ASP A 158 19.16 -31.15 24.53
C ASP A 158 20.52 -31.16 23.81
N ARG A 159 20.55 -31.43 22.49
CA ARG A 159 21.82 -31.50 21.75
C ARG A 159 22.34 -30.18 21.17
N ASN A 160 21.58 -29.08 21.30
CA ASN A 160 22.01 -27.75 20.86
C ASN A 160 22.53 -26.84 21.99
N ARG A 161 22.68 -27.35 23.21
CA ARG A 161 23.06 -26.55 24.38
C ARG A 161 24.56 -26.25 24.52
N LEU A 162 25.40 -26.62 23.55
CA LEU A 162 26.87 -26.55 23.68
C LEU A 162 27.57 -25.45 22.86
N ASN A 163 26.89 -24.46 22.27
CA ASN A 163 27.64 -23.47 21.47
C ASN A 163 27.11 -22.02 21.40
N THR A 164 26.64 -21.43 22.50
CA THR A 164 26.39 -19.97 22.55
C THR A 164 26.71 -19.35 23.91
N ARG A 165 28.00 -19.12 24.17
CA ARG A 165 28.47 -18.00 25.03
C ARG A 165 29.79 -17.46 24.47
N ALA A 166 29.71 -16.70 23.37
CA ALA A 166 30.76 -15.77 23.00
C ALA A 166 30.23 -14.36 23.30
N GLN A 167 30.72 -13.72 24.36
CA GLN A 167 30.27 -12.41 24.83
C GLN A 167 30.54 -11.31 23.79
N ARG A 168 29.49 -10.79 23.16
CA ARG A 168 29.53 -9.59 22.32
C ARG A 168 29.63 -8.33 23.18
N TRP A 169 30.11 -7.22 22.62
CA TRP A 169 30.22 -5.93 23.33
C TRP A 169 29.38 -4.84 22.66
N ILE A 170 28.70 -4.02 23.45
CA ILE A 170 27.81 -2.97 22.96
C ILE A 170 28.60 -1.67 22.80
N CYS A 171 28.48 -1.00 21.65
CA CYS A 171 29.12 0.28 21.40
C CYS A 171 28.53 1.39 22.26
N ALA A 172 29.38 2.12 23.00
CA ALA A 172 28.93 3.23 23.84
C ALA A 172 28.41 4.46 23.04
N ALA A 173 28.79 4.59 21.76
CA ALA A 173 28.40 5.74 20.94
C ALA A 173 27.13 5.50 20.10
N CYS A 174 26.93 4.29 19.57
CA CYS A 174 25.80 3.99 18.69
C CYS A 174 24.96 2.79 19.13
N THR A 175 25.26 2.20 20.30
CA THR A 175 24.54 1.04 20.88
C THR A 175 24.58 -0.25 20.07
N TYR A 176 25.34 -0.30 18.97
CA TYR A 176 25.46 -1.49 18.12
C TYR A 176 26.22 -2.63 18.82
N GLU A 177 25.74 -3.86 18.66
CA GLU A 177 26.32 -5.06 19.27
C GLU A 177 27.46 -5.65 18.40
N ASN A 178 28.70 -5.51 18.87
CA ASN A 178 29.91 -5.88 18.16
C ASN A 178 30.46 -7.24 18.61
N TRP A 179 31.17 -7.92 17.71
CA TRP A 179 31.77 -9.23 18.01
C TRP A 179 32.92 -9.12 19.05
N PRO A 180 33.14 -10.14 19.90
CA PRO A 180 34.08 -10.08 21.02
C PRO A 180 35.52 -9.68 20.68
N LYS A 181 35.95 -9.91 19.44
CA LYS A 181 37.34 -9.68 18.97
C LYS A 181 37.51 -8.40 18.15
N THR A 182 36.46 -7.62 17.90
CA THR A 182 36.61 -6.37 17.13
C THR A 182 37.09 -5.24 18.05
N PRO A 183 38.20 -4.55 17.73
CA PRO A 183 38.74 -3.47 18.56
C PRO A 183 37.94 -2.16 18.40
N ARG A 184 37.12 -2.06 17.35
CA ARG A 184 36.26 -0.92 17.02
C ARG A 184 34.87 -1.37 16.61
N CYS A 185 33.91 -0.46 16.72
CA CYS A 185 32.54 -0.71 16.32
C CYS A 185 32.42 -0.77 14.80
N VAL A 186 31.78 -1.82 14.26
CA VAL A 186 31.64 -1.98 12.80
C VAL A 186 30.72 -0.92 12.14
N VAL A 187 29.87 -0.26 12.93
CA VAL A 187 28.91 0.73 12.42
C VAL A 187 29.45 2.15 12.46
N CYS A 188 30.14 2.53 13.54
CA CYS A 188 30.58 3.93 13.74
C CYS A 188 32.08 4.09 13.99
N ASP A 189 32.84 2.99 13.89
CA ASP A 189 34.29 2.90 14.15
C ASP A 189 34.74 3.35 15.56
N HIS A 190 33.79 3.52 16.49
CA HIS A 190 34.09 3.92 17.85
C HIS A 190 34.87 2.80 18.59
N PRO A 191 35.98 3.12 19.27
CA PRO A 191 36.83 2.12 19.91
C PRO A 191 36.13 1.42 21.07
N ARG A 192 36.50 0.17 21.31
CA ARG A 192 36.00 -0.60 22.45
C ARG A 192 36.54 0.01 23.75
N PRO A 193 35.70 0.24 24.77
CA PRO A 193 36.18 0.68 26.07
C PRO A 193 36.84 -0.50 26.80
N ASN A 194 38.16 -0.65 26.67
CA ASN A 194 39.06 -1.25 27.68
C ASN A 194 40.57 -1.26 27.35
N ASP A 195 41.06 -0.50 26.36
CA ASP A 195 42.51 -0.32 26.17
C ASP A 195 43.03 0.92 26.93
N ALA A 196 42.91 0.92 28.26
CA ALA A 196 43.63 1.84 29.14
C ALA A 196 44.22 1.09 30.35
N ILE A 197 45.54 1.17 30.46
CA ILE A 197 46.50 0.41 31.26
C ILE A 197 46.36 0.59 32.79
N GLN A 198 46.62 -0.49 33.54
CA GLN A 198 46.91 -0.54 34.98
C GLN A 198 48.12 0.33 35.35
N LEU A 199 48.01 1.20 36.37
CA LEU A 199 49.12 1.56 37.27
C LEU A 199 48.56 2.04 38.63
N THR A 200 48.77 1.22 39.66
CA THR A 200 48.98 1.54 41.10
C THR A 200 48.01 2.46 41.87
N GLU A 201 47.31 1.86 42.86
CA GLU A 201 46.84 2.46 44.12
C GLU A 201 48.02 2.75 45.10
N PRO A 202 47.91 3.48 46.25
CA PRO A 202 46.70 3.73 47.09
C PRO A 202 46.56 5.14 47.73
N ASP A 203 45.35 5.47 48.24
CA ASP A 203 45.08 5.66 49.68
C ASP A 203 43.61 6.04 49.95
N GLU A 204 43.00 5.25 50.81
CA GLU A 204 41.71 5.42 51.53
C GLU A 204 41.86 6.47 52.68
N PRO A 205 40.82 6.81 53.50
CA PRO A 205 39.44 6.33 53.50
C PRO A 205 38.35 7.42 53.60
N SER A 206 37.13 6.95 53.39
CA SER A 206 35.81 7.51 53.80
C SER A 206 35.73 7.71 55.35
N PRO A 207 34.57 7.91 56.06
CA PRO A 207 33.13 7.99 55.68
C PRO A 207 32.33 9.11 56.44
N VAL A 208 31.01 9.32 56.32
CA VAL A 208 29.95 8.67 57.15
C VAL A 208 28.60 9.47 57.07
N ILE A 209 27.48 8.75 56.81
CA ILE A 209 26.05 8.91 57.25
C ILE A 209 25.18 10.01 56.60
N ASN A 210 24.12 9.66 55.83
CA ASN A 210 22.71 9.36 56.23
C ASN A 210 22.03 10.57 56.92
N GLU A 211 20.80 11.01 56.70
CA GLU A 211 19.54 10.47 56.19
C GLU A 211 18.61 11.65 55.81
N GLN A 212 17.75 11.39 54.83
CA GLN A 212 16.31 11.72 54.68
C GLN A 212 15.63 12.97 55.31
N ASP A 213 14.85 13.61 54.43
CA ASP A 213 13.47 14.12 54.58
C ASP A 213 13.11 15.44 55.31
N ARG A 214 12.52 16.32 54.48
CA ARG A 214 11.29 17.12 54.65
C ARG A 214 11.25 18.39 55.54
N VAL A 215 11.06 19.50 54.80
CA VAL A 215 9.95 20.49 54.88
C VAL A 215 10.03 21.67 55.89
N ARG A 216 9.77 22.87 55.31
CA ARG A 216 9.17 24.13 55.82
C ARG A 216 10.05 25.29 56.35
N MET A 217 9.93 26.40 55.61
CA MET A 217 9.93 27.87 55.92
C MET A 217 9.46 28.26 57.35
N PRO A 218 9.60 29.53 57.89
CA PRO A 218 9.72 30.84 57.19
C PRO A 218 10.51 32.02 57.87
N ARG A 219 10.65 33.13 57.09
CA ARG A 219 10.56 34.59 57.44
C ARG A 219 11.53 35.31 58.40
N ALA A 220 12.12 36.39 57.86
CA ALA A 220 12.23 37.77 58.39
C ALA A 220 12.47 38.71 57.16
N GLY A 221 12.07 39.97 57.03
CA GLY A 221 11.32 40.94 57.83
C GLY A 221 11.68 42.39 57.39
N GLY A 222 10.68 43.23 57.09
CA GLY A 222 10.72 44.71 57.17
C GLY A 222 11.06 45.55 55.91
N VAL A 223 10.64 46.81 55.69
CA VAL A 223 9.71 47.80 56.32
C VAL A 223 9.55 49.02 55.32
N CYS A 224 8.35 49.65 55.28
CA CYS A 224 7.91 51.03 54.87
C CYS A 224 7.93 51.59 53.39
N GLY A 225 6.83 52.31 53.02
CA GLY A 225 6.52 52.99 51.72
C GLY A 225 6.77 54.52 51.69
N PRO A 226 6.03 55.41 50.96
CA PRO A 226 4.87 55.19 50.07
C PRO A 226 4.78 56.04 48.74
N VAL A 227 3.73 55.75 47.94
CA VAL A 227 3.03 56.49 46.85
C VAL A 227 3.72 56.80 45.50
N GLY A 228 3.21 56.19 44.43
CA GLY A 228 3.36 56.63 43.04
C GLY A 228 2.68 55.68 42.05
N LEU A 229 1.77 56.20 41.22
CA LEU A 229 0.95 55.49 40.25
C LEU A 229 1.73 54.50 39.34
N ARG A 230 1.18 53.31 39.08
CA ARG A 230 0.71 52.88 37.74
C ARG A 230 0.15 51.45 37.75
N ARG A 231 -0.91 51.31 36.97
CA ARG A 231 -1.73 50.11 36.75
C ARG A 231 -0.95 49.02 36.02
N SER A 232 -1.22 47.77 36.39
CA SER A 232 -0.84 46.52 35.73
C SER A 232 -1.37 46.45 34.28
N PRO A 233 -0.74 45.68 33.39
CA PRO A 233 -1.40 45.10 32.23
C PRO A 233 -1.75 43.61 32.45
N PRO A 234 -2.95 43.16 32.05
CA PRO A 234 -3.23 41.75 31.82
C PRO A 234 -3.15 41.39 30.33
N THR A 235 -2.58 40.20 30.09
CA THR A 235 -2.88 39.20 29.06
C THR A 235 -3.62 39.62 27.77
N SER A 236 -3.03 39.30 26.61
CA SER A 236 -3.79 38.96 25.41
C SER A 236 -3.11 37.87 24.57
N LYS A 237 -3.94 36.89 24.22
CA LYS A 237 -3.85 35.87 23.17
C LYS A 237 -3.08 36.33 21.93
N ARG A 238 -2.30 35.43 21.33
CA ARG A 238 -1.82 35.54 19.95
C ARG A 238 -2.27 34.32 19.17
N ASP A 239 -3.16 34.56 18.23
CA ASP A 239 -3.39 33.70 17.07
C ASP A 239 -2.06 33.52 16.32
N SER A 240 -1.78 32.28 15.92
CA SER A 240 -0.59 31.95 15.16
C SER A 240 -0.93 31.97 13.67
N GLU A 241 -0.88 33.15 13.07
CA GLU A 241 -0.76 33.31 11.62
C GLU A 241 0.61 32.76 11.18
N VAL A 242 0.59 31.83 10.24
CA VAL A 242 1.77 31.27 9.58
C VAL A 242 2.47 32.40 8.83
N GLN A 243 3.66 32.78 9.31
CA GLN A 243 4.55 33.72 8.62
C GLN A 243 4.96 33.14 7.27
N ILE A 244 4.42 33.74 6.20
CA ILE A 244 4.91 33.60 4.83
C ILE A 244 6.32 34.21 4.83
N GLN A 245 7.33 33.37 4.57
CA GLN A 245 8.73 33.81 4.47
C GLN A 245 8.88 34.82 3.35
N ASP A 246 9.34 36.02 3.72
CA ASP A 246 9.72 37.09 2.80
C ASP A 246 10.85 36.59 1.89
N ILE A 247 10.59 36.57 0.58
CA ILE A 247 11.63 36.46 -0.44
C ILE A 247 12.51 37.71 -0.34
N GLN A 248 13.61 37.61 0.41
CA GLN A 248 14.68 38.60 0.39
C GLN A 248 15.39 38.53 -0.95
N CYS A 249 15.17 39.54 -1.78
CA CYS A 249 15.92 39.76 -3.01
C CYS A 249 17.42 39.70 -2.75
N ILE A 250 18.11 38.78 -3.43
CA ILE A 250 19.57 38.78 -3.55
C ILE A 250 19.93 39.97 -4.45
N GLU A 251 20.26 41.11 -3.85
CA GLU A 251 20.96 42.20 -4.53
C GLU A 251 22.44 41.80 -4.69
N LEU A 252 22.77 41.17 -5.83
CA LEU A 252 24.14 41.10 -6.31
C LEU A 252 24.31 42.08 -7.47
N ALA A 253 25.17 43.06 -7.22
CA ALA A 253 25.49 44.17 -8.10
C ALA A 253 25.97 43.69 -9.48
N ALA A 254 25.23 44.06 -10.52
CA ALA A 254 25.75 44.21 -11.88
C ALA A 254 25.05 45.42 -12.51
N GLY A 255 25.86 46.40 -12.95
CA GLY A 255 25.43 47.76 -13.24
C GLY A 255 24.32 47.88 -14.28
N ALA A 256 23.30 48.67 -13.96
CA ALA A 256 22.33 49.17 -14.91
C ALA A 256 22.20 50.69 -14.73
N HIS A 257 22.57 51.42 -15.78
CA HIS A 257 22.33 52.86 -15.92
C HIS A 257 20.84 53.08 -16.26
N GLY A 258 19.96 53.03 -15.26
CA GLY A 258 18.56 53.43 -15.39
C GLY A 258 18.33 54.80 -14.78
N SER A 259 17.54 55.65 -15.43
CA SER A 259 17.14 56.94 -14.86
C SER A 259 16.28 56.72 -13.60
N LYS A 260 16.38 57.61 -12.60
CA LYS A 260 15.65 57.51 -11.32
C LYS A 260 14.13 57.40 -11.51
N GLU A 261 13.62 57.95 -12.60
CA GLU A 261 12.21 57.91 -13.01
C GLU A 261 11.80 56.54 -13.58
N GLU A 262 12.67 55.86 -14.34
CA GLU A 262 12.42 54.49 -14.83
C GLU A 262 12.36 53.48 -13.68
N LEU A 263 13.26 53.58 -12.70
CA LEU A 263 13.24 52.74 -11.49
C LEU A 263 11.97 52.95 -10.65
N GLU A 264 11.48 54.19 -10.53
CA GLU A 264 10.21 54.48 -9.86
C GLU A 264 8.98 53.97 -10.64
N MET A 265 9.01 54.05 -11.97
CA MET A 265 7.96 53.50 -12.83
C MET A 265 7.93 51.98 -12.78
N ASP A 266 9.08 51.32 -12.78
CA ASP A 266 9.19 49.87 -12.64
C ASP A 266 8.76 49.39 -11.27
N PHE A 267 9.08 50.13 -10.19
CA PHE A 267 8.58 49.81 -8.85
C PHE A 267 7.05 49.93 -8.76
N LYS A 268 6.45 50.96 -9.39
CA LYS A 268 4.99 51.11 -9.47
C LYS A 268 4.35 49.96 -10.26
N LYS A 269 4.95 49.55 -11.38
CA LYS A 269 4.49 48.40 -12.18
C LYS A 269 4.60 47.09 -11.40
N LEU A 270 5.73 46.84 -10.72
CA LEU A 270 5.90 45.64 -9.88
C LEU A 270 4.85 45.57 -8.76
N LYS A 271 4.55 46.70 -8.13
CA LYS A 271 3.51 46.79 -7.10
C LYS A 271 2.13 46.51 -7.67
N GLN A 272 1.82 47.00 -8.87
CA GLN A 272 0.56 46.71 -9.55
C GLN A 272 0.43 45.22 -9.91
N ILE A 273 1.51 44.59 -10.39
CA ILE A 273 1.54 43.15 -10.68
C ILE A 273 1.29 42.36 -9.38
N LYS A 274 2.06 42.65 -8.31
CA LYS A 274 1.89 42.00 -6.99
C LYS A 274 0.47 42.12 -6.44
N ASN A 275 -0.19 43.26 -6.62
CA ASN A 275 -1.55 43.47 -6.13
C ASN A 275 -2.63 42.66 -6.88
N ARG A 276 -2.33 42.17 -8.09
CA ARG A 276 -3.25 41.36 -8.90
C ARG A 276 -3.07 39.85 -8.69
N MET A 277 -1.98 39.45 -8.05
CA MET A 277 -1.61 38.07 -7.81
C MET A 277 -2.54 37.39 -6.81
N ARG A 278 -3.04 36.21 -7.16
CA ARG A 278 -3.77 35.31 -6.25
C ARG A 278 -2.79 34.39 -5.51
N LYS A 279 -3.29 33.71 -4.48
CA LYS A 279 -2.50 32.69 -3.74
C LYS A 279 -1.94 31.61 -4.68
N SER A 280 -2.72 31.16 -5.66
CA SER A 280 -2.30 30.20 -6.68
C SER A 280 -1.13 30.69 -7.54
N ASP A 281 -1.11 31.99 -7.85
CA ASP A 281 -0.03 32.58 -8.64
C ASP A 281 1.26 32.63 -7.83
N TRP A 282 1.18 32.98 -6.54
CA TRP A 282 2.34 32.94 -5.65
C TRP A 282 2.90 31.53 -5.48
N LEU A 283 2.04 30.52 -5.34
CA LEU A 283 2.47 29.13 -5.28
C LEU A 283 3.18 28.71 -6.58
N PHE A 284 2.69 29.14 -7.75
CA PHE A 284 3.34 28.87 -9.03
C PHE A 284 4.73 29.51 -9.11
N LEU A 285 4.86 30.80 -8.77
CA LEU A 285 6.14 31.50 -8.82
C LEU A 285 7.14 30.94 -7.80
N ASN A 286 6.67 30.56 -6.60
CA ASN A 286 7.49 29.87 -5.61
C ASN A 286 7.95 28.51 -6.12
N ALA A 287 7.09 27.75 -6.81
CA ALA A 287 7.50 26.50 -7.44
C ALA A 287 8.53 26.72 -8.55
N CYS A 288 8.37 27.75 -9.40
CA CYS A 288 9.36 28.11 -10.41
C CYS A 288 10.73 28.44 -9.79
N ALA A 289 10.75 29.25 -8.72
CA ALA A 289 11.96 29.52 -7.95
C ALA A 289 12.51 28.24 -7.30
N GLY A 290 11.64 27.42 -6.72
CA GLY A 290 11.99 26.15 -6.07
C GLY A 290 12.65 25.15 -7.01
N VAL A 291 12.22 25.05 -8.27
CA VAL A 291 12.91 24.20 -9.27
C VAL A 291 14.34 24.68 -9.50
N VAL A 292 14.55 25.98 -9.64
CA VAL A 292 15.88 26.57 -9.85
C VAL A 292 16.75 26.34 -8.61
N GLU A 293 16.20 26.55 -7.42
CA GLU A 293 16.93 26.48 -6.14
C GLU A 293 17.10 25.05 -5.60
N GLY A 294 16.25 24.12 -6.03
CA GLY A 294 16.25 22.72 -5.58
C GLY A 294 15.35 22.48 -4.38
N ASP A 295 14.39 23.37 -4.15
CA ASP A 295 13.38 23.22 -3.14
C ASP A 295 12.20 22.40 -3.68
N LEU A 296 12.20 21.11 -3.35
CA LEU A 296 11.12 20.19 -3.70
C LEU A 296 9.80 20.57 -2.99
N ALA A 297 9.87 21.12 -1.78
CA ALA A 297 8.67 21.44 -1.00
C ALA A 297 7.84 22.55 -1.66
N ALA A 298 8.48 23.53 -2.30
CA ALA A 298 7.80 24.56 -3.08
C ALA A 298 7.04 23.98 -4.29
N VAL A 299 7.65 23.01 -4.99
CA VAL A 299 7.01 22.32 -6.13
C VAL A 299 5.85 21.45 -5.65
N GLU A 300 6.02 20.73 -4.55
CA GLU A 300 4.96 19.94 -3.91
C GLU A 300 3.82 20.81 -3.38
N ALA A 301 4.11 22.01 -2.87
CA ALA A 301 3.10 22.97 -2.41
C ALA A 301 2.23 23.47 -3.57
N TYR A 302 2.81 23.79 -4.73
CA TYR A 302 2.03 24.15 -5.92
C TYR A 302 1.23 22.96 -6.44
N LYS A 303 1.86 21.78 -6.55
CA LYS A 303 1.20 20.53 -6.95
C LYS A 303 -0.01 20.21 -6.06
N SER A 304 0.20 20.26 -4.74
CA SER A 304 -0.84 19.92 -3.75
C SER A 304 -2.02 20.90 -3.76
N SER A 305 -1.85 22.09 -4.34
CA SER A 305 -2.92 23.07 -4.56
C SER A 305 -3.76 22.83 -5.82
N GLY A 306 -3.43 21.81 -6.63
CA GLY A 306 -4.09 21.51 -7.92
C GLY A 306 -3.71 22.48 -9.03
N GLY A 307 -2.55 23.13 -8.91
CA GLY A 307 -2.03 24.04 -9.93
C GLY A 307 -1.72 23.31 -11.24
N ASP A 308 -2.03 23.95 -12.36
CA ASP A 308 -1.70 23.43 -13.69
C ASP A 308 -0.18 23.36 -13.88
N ILE A 309 0.34 22.15 -14.09
CA ILE A 309 1.77 21.88 -14.32
C ILE A 309 2.21 22.34 -15.72
N ALA A 310 1.27 22.40 -16.67
CA ALA A 310 1.50 22.91 -18.01
C ALA A 310 1.44 24.45 -18.09
N ARG A 311 1.09 25.12 -16.99
CA ARG A 311 1.08 26.58 -16.89
C ARG A 311 2.44 27.16 -17.32
N GLN A 312 2.36 28.19 -18.15
CA GLN A 312 3.49 28.91 -18.69
C GLN A 312 3.70 30.24 -17.95
N LEU A 313 4.96 30.61 -17.72
CA LEU A 313 5.33 31.91 -17.19
C LEU A 313 4.95 33.02 -18.18
N THR A 314 4.23 34.02 -17.68
CA THR A 314 3.90 35.25 -18.41
C THR A 314 5.03 36.28 -18.32
N ALA A 315 5.06 37.24 -19.26
CA ALA A 315 6.04 38.33 -19.23
C ALA A 315 6.04 39.14 -17.91
N ASP A 316 4.87 39.35 -17.29
CA ASP A 316 4.77 40.09 -16.02
C ASP A 316 5.34 39.27 -14.84
N GLU A 317 5.17 37.94 -14.85
CA GLU A 317 5.73 37.04 -13.85
C GLU A 317 7.25 36.90 -13.97
N VAL A 318 7.78 36.85 -15.20
CA VAL A 318 9.24 36.85 -15.44
C VAL A 318 9.87 38.15 -14.91
N ARG A 319 9.21 39.30 -15.11
CA ARG A 319 9.64 40.57 -14.51
C ARG A 319 9.60 40.54 -12.99
N LEU A 320 8.63 39.87 -12.38
CA LEU A 320 8.50 39.76 -10.93
C LEU A 320 9.58 38.84 -10.32
N LEU A 321 9.90 37.74 -10.98
CA LEU A 321 10.97 36.83 -10.60
C LEU A 321 12.38 37.44 -10.78
N ASN A 322 12.51 38.41 -11.69
CA ASN A 322 13.70 39.24 -11.91
C ASN A 322 15.03 38.46 -11.96
N ARG A 323 15.02 37.31 -12.65
CA ARG A 323 16.20 36.43 -12.80
C ARG A 323 16.32 35.95 -14.25
N PRO A 324 16.82 36.81 -15.16
CA PRO A 324 16.80 36.56 -16.61
C PRO A 324 17.69 35.38 -17.05
N SER A 325 18.62 34.92 -16.21
CA SER A 325 19.41 33.72 -16.47
C SER A 325 18.61 32.41 -16.34
N ALA A 326 17.50 32.46 -15.58
CA ALA A 326 16.72 31.29 -15.20
C ALA A 326 15.33 31.24 -15.85
N PHE A 327 14.64 32.39 -15.95
CA PHE A 327 13.25 32.46 -16.37
C PHE A 327 13.07 33.20 -17.69
N ASP A 328 12.18 32.68 -18.52
CA ASP A 328 11.77 33.28 -19.79
C ASP A 328 10.26 33.06 -19.99
N GLU A 329 9.64 33.86 -20.84
CA GLU A 329 8.23 33.74 -21.17
C GLU A 329 7.95 32.39 -21.84
N GLY A 330 6.84 31.74 -21.46
CA GLY A 330 6.49 30.41 -21.98
C GLY A 330 7.08 29.24 -21.20
N PHE A 331 8.02 29.46 -20.27
CA PHE A 331 8.61 28.37 -19.50
C PHE A 331 7.61 27.75 -18.52
N THR A 332 7.56 26.43 -18.48
CA THR A 332 6.77 25.64 -17.51
C THR A 332 7.66 25.05 -16.43
N LEU A 333 7.08 24.48 -15.36
CA LEU A 333 7.84 23.76 -14.33
C LEU A 333 8.65 22.59 -14.91
N VAL A 334 8.12 21.89 -15.91
CA VAL A 334 8.82 20.80 -16.61
C VAL A 334 10.02 21.34 -17.40
N HIS A 335 9.85 22.44 -18.12
CA HIS A 335 10.97 23.08 -18.84
C HIS A 335 12.08 23.50 -17.87
N LEU A 336 11.73 24.12 -16.75
CA LEU A 336 12.69 24.51 -15.72
C LEU A 336 13.38 23.27 -15.11
N ALA A 337 12.65 22.19 -14.83
CA ALA A 337 13.22 20.99 -14.24
C ALA A 337 14.22 20.31 -15.20
N ILE A 338 13.93 20.27 -16.50
CA ILE A 338 14.87 19.79 -17.53
C ILE A 338 16.11 20.70 -17.57
N ARG A 339 15.90 22.03 -17.67
CA ARG A 339 16.96 23.02 -17.82
C ARG A 339 17.95 23.00 -16.65
N PHE A 340 17.45 22.80 -15.43
CA PHE A 340 18.25 22.74 -14.20
C PHE A 340 18.58 21.31 -13.74
N GLN A 341 18.32 20.29 -14.58
CA GLN A 341 18.65 18.89 -14.33
C GLN A 341 18.06 18.31 -13.01
N ARG A 342 16.84 18.73 -12.65
CA ARG A 342 16.09 18.25 -11.48
C ARG A 342 15.30 16.97 -11.80
N GLN A 343 15.99 15.84 -11.91
CA GLN A 343 15.35 14.56 -12.29
C GLN A 343 14.30 14.08 -11.28
N ASP A 344 14.54 14.32 -9.99
CA ASP A 344 13.63 14.05 -8.88
C ASP A 344 12.29 14.79 -9.02
N MET A 345 12.34 16.09 -9.30
CA MET A 345 11.14 16.90 -9.53
C MET A 345 10.45 16.53 -10.84
N LEU A 346 11.23 16.26 -11.89
CA LEU A 346 10.73 15.90 -13.21
C LEU A 346 9.90 14.61 -13.18
N ALA A 347 10.33 13.60 -12.41
CA ALA A 347 9.56 12.37 -12.22
C ALA A 347 8.17 12.64 -11.59
N ILE A 348 8.10 13.53 -10.61
CA ILE A 348 6.85 13.91 -9.92
C ILE A 348 5.93 14.71 -10.86
N LEU A 349 6.50 15.62 -11.64
CA LEU A 349 5.76 16.46 -12.59
C LEU A 349 5.22 15.63 -13.77
N LEU A 350 6.01 14.70 -14.33
CA LEU A 350 5.56 13.85 -15.44
C LEU A 350 4.52 12.81 -15.01
N THR A 351 4.65 12.25 -13.80
CA THR A 351 3.63 11.33 -13.26
C THR A 351 2.28 12.03 -13.17
N GLU A 352 2.26 13.30 -12.76
CA GLU A 352 1.05 14.10 -12.67
C GLU A 352 0.48 14.43 -14.05
N VAL A 353 1.31 14.87 -15.01
CA VAL A 353 0.82 15.19 -16.36
C VAL A 353 0.16 13.97 -17.01
N SER A 354 0.68 12.77 -16.76
CA SER A 354 0.06 11.52 -17.25
C SER A 354 -1.25 11.19 -16.52
N GLN A 355 -1.30 11.34 -15.17
CA GLN A 355 -2.49 11.05 -14.38
C GLN A 355 -3.61 12.07 -14.62
N GLN A 356 -3.30 13.35 -14.64
CA GLN A 356 -4.26 14.44 -14.80
C GLN A 356 -4.77 14.58 -16.23
N ALA A 357 -4.04 14.04 -17.21
CA ALA A 357 -4.50 13.92 -18.59
C ALA A 357 -5.50 12.75 -18.79
N VAL A 358 -5.61 11.79 -17.86
CA VAL A 358 -6.38 10.55 -18.05
C VAL A 358 -7.43 10.31 -16.95
N LYS A 359 -7.20 10.77 -15.72
CA LYS A 359 -8.05 10.50 -14.55
C LYS A 359 -8.48 11.79 -13.86
N CYS A 360 -9.74 11.84 -13.47
CA CYS A 360 -10.37 12.97 -12.79
C CYS A 360 -11.39 12.46 -11.76
N ILE A 361 -10.92 12.25 -10.53
CA ILE A 361 -11.79 11.86 -9.40
C ILE A 361 -12.29 13.11 -8.65
N PRO A 362 -13.42 13.02 -7.90
CA PRO A 362 -13.99 14.17 -7.19
C PRO A 362 -12.97 14.94 -6.31
N ALA A 363 -12.09 14.22 -5.63
CA ALA A 363 -11.07 14.78 -4.75
C ALA A 363 -10.03 15.68 -5.45
N MET A 364 -9.87 15.57 -6.77
CA MET A 364 -8.90 16.34 -7.56
C MET A 364 -9.43 17.70 -8.01
N VAL A 365 -10.76 17.86 -8.10
CA VAL A 365 -11.39 19.05 -8.70
C VAL A 365 -11.25 20.30 -7.82
N CYS A 366 -11.36 20.14 -6.50
CA CYS A 366 -11.27 21.25 -5.56
C CYS A 366 -10.41 20.88 -4.34
N PRO A 367 -9.06 21.00 -4.44
CA PRO A 367 -8.14 20.59 -3.37
C PRO A 367 -8.39 21.25 -2.01
N GLU A 368 -8.87 22.51 -2.03
CA GLU A 368 -9.23 23.26 -0.82
C GLU A 368 -10.42 22.63 -0.09
N LEU A 369 -11.41 22.13 -0.83
CA LEU A 369 -12.57 21.45 -0.27
C LEU A 369 -12.19 20.04 0.22
N THR A 370 -11.40 19.32 -0.56
CA THR A 370 -10.84 18.01 -0.17
C THR A 370 -10.02 18.13 1.13
N GLU A 371 -9.30 19.24 1.32
CA GLU A 371 -8.58 19.55 2.56
C GLU A 371 -9.52 19.81 3.74
N GLN A 372 -10.64 20.50 3.54
CA GLN A 372 -11.65 20.66 4.57
C GLN A 372 -12.26 19.31 4.98
N ILE A 373 -12.53 18.43 4.02
CA ILE A 373 -13.00 17.07 4.30
C ILE A 373 -11.97 16.31 5.15
N ARG A 374 -10.66 16.39 4.83
CA ARG A 374 -9.61 15.75 5.64
C ARG A 374 -9.58 16.27 7.08
N ARG A 375 -9.76 17.57 7.30
CA ARG A 375 -9.83 18.14 8.65
C ARG A 375 -11.06 17.65 9.42
N GLU A 376 -12.19 17.50 8.74
CA GLU A 376 -13.41 16.95 9.35
C GLU A 376 -13.21 15.49 9.75
N ILE A 377 -12.60 14.67 8.88
CA ILE A 377 -12.23 13.28 9.20
C ILE A 377 -11.33 13.25 10.43
N ALA A 378 -10.28 14.07 10.47
CA ALA A 378 -9.37 14.14 11.61
C ALA A 378 -10.08 14.61 12.90
N ALA A 379 -11.04 15.52 12.80
CA ALA A 379 -11.83 16.00 13.95
C ALA A 379 -12.81 14.92 14.47
N SER A 380 -13.36 14.10 13.57
CA SER A 380 -14.28 12.99 13.89
C SER A 380 -13.57 11.74 14.46
N LEU A 381 -12.24 11.69 14.39
CA LEU A 381 -11.43 10.59 14.91
C LEU A 381 -11.15 10.76 16.41
N HIS A 382 -11.51 9.74 17.18
CA HIS A 382 -11.30 9.73 18.62
C HIS A 382 -10.69 8.41 19.08
N GLN A 383 -9.80 8.46 20.07
CA GLN A 383 -9.31 7.27 20.74
C GLN A 383 -10.23 6.91 21.91
N ARG A 384 -10.65 5.65 21.98
CA ARG A 384 -11.46 5.16 23.11
C ARG A 384 -10.62 5.17 24.39
N LYS A 385 -11.24 5.59 25.50
CA LYS A 385 -10.66 5.49 26.84
C LYS A 385 -10.94 4.11 27.44
N GLY A 386 -9.97 3.57 28.17
CA GLY A 386 -10.08 2.26 28.83
C GLY A 386 -9.10 1.24 28.26
N ASP A 387 -9.39 -0.04 28.45
CA ASP A 387 -8.47 -1.16 28.15
C ASP A 387 -8.34 -1.46 26.64
N PHE A 388 -9.31 -1.02 25.84
CA PHE A 388 -9.28 -1.12 24.38
C PHE A 388 -9.16 0.30 23.77
N ALA A 389 -7.93 0.80 23.70
CA ALA A 389 -7.58 2.14 23.23
C ALA A 389 -7.57 2.28 21.70
N CYS A 390 -8.57 1.69 21.03
CA CYS A 390 -8.70 1.73 19.58
C CYS A 390 -9.31 3.07 19.14
N TYR A 391 -8.83 3.62 18.03
CA TYR A 391 -9.47 4.78 17.43
C TYR A 391 -10.81 4.41 16.80
N PHE A 392 -11.70 5.39 16.70
CA PHE A 392 -12.97 5.24 16.04
C PHE A 392 -13.46 6.57 15.44
N LEU A 393 -14.24 6.48 14.36
CA LEU A 393 -14.96 7.60 13.74
C LEU A 393 -16.31 7.85 14.42
N THR A 394 -16.71 9.10 14.56
CA THR A 394 -18.04 9.48 15.07
C THR A 394 -19.13 9.46 14.02
N ASP A 395 -18.77 9.67 12.75
CA ASP A 395 -19.72 9.87 11.66
C ASP A 395 -19.82 8.66 10.72
N LEU A 396 -21.03 8.34 10.30
CA LEU A 396 -21.30 7.32 9.29
C LEU A 396 -21.47 7.99 7.93
N VAL A 397 -20.42 7.92 7.10
CA VAL A 397 -20.43 8.42 5.72
C VAL A 397 -20.22 7.25 4.76
N THR A 398 -21.00 7.20 3.69
CA THR A 398 -20.88 6.22 2.59
C THR A 398 -20.94 6.98 1.28
N PHE A 399 -20.02 6.71 0.37
CA PHE A 399 -20.00 7.34 -0.94
C PHE A 399 -20.78 6.51 -1.94
N THR A 400 -21.57 7.19 -2.77
CA THR A 400 -22.33 6.65 -3.90
C THR A 400 -22.12 7.54 -5.12
N LEU A 401 -22.13 6.96 -6.31
CA LEU A 401 -22.11 7.75 -7.54
C LEU A 401 -23.47 8.45 -7.72
N PRO A 402 -23.50 9.76 -8.02
CA PRO A 402 -24.76 10.49 -8.15
C PRO A 402 -25.58 10.00 -9.36
N ALA A 403 -26.90 9.95 -9.22
CA ALA A 403 -27.82 9.54 -10.29
C ALA A 403 -27.79 10.50 -11.48
N ASP A 404 -27.48 11.78 -11.25
CA ASP A 404 -27.30 12.83 -12.27
C ASP A 404 -26.31 12.46 -13.39
N ILE A 405 -25.48 11.43 -13.20
CA ILE A 405 -24.63 10.87 -14.27
C ILE A 405 -25.50 10.34 -15.42
N GLU A 406 -26.65 9.74 -15.13
CA GLU A 406 -27.58 9.19 -16.12
C GLU A 406 -28.20 10.28 -17.01
N ASP A 407 -28.29 11.52 -16.52
CA ASP A 407 -28.79 12.68 -17.26
C ASP A 407 -27.76 13.26 -18.25
N LEU A 408 -26.48 12.86 -18.16
CA LEU A 408 -25.44 13.36 -19.07
C LEU A 408 -25.55 12.73 -20.46
N PRO A 409 -25.08 13.39 -21.54
CA PRO A 409 -25.02 12.77 -22.86
C PRO A 409 -24.16 11.49 -22.85
N PRO A 410 -24.48 10.44 -23.62
CA PRO A 410 -23.77 9.15 -23.56
C PRO A 410 -22.25 9.24 -23.72
N ALA A 411 -21.76 10.08 -24.66
CA ALA A 411 -20.33 10.30 -24.85
C ALA A 411 -19.65 10.97 -23.63
N VAL A 412 -20.40 11.81 -22.89
CA VAL A 412 -19.90 12.45 -21.66
C VAL A 412 -19.93 11.45 -20.50
N GLN A 413 -20.94 10.58 -20.42
CA GLN A 413 -20.98 9.49 -19.44
C GLN A 413 -19.78 8.55 -19.61
N GLU A 414 -19.50 8.11 -20.84
CA GLU A 414 -18.36 7.25 -21.14
C GLU A 414 -17.04 7.90 -20.71
N LYS A 415 -16.84 9.17 -21.08
CA LYS A 415 -15.68 9.95 -20.64
C LYS A 415 -15.58 10.05 -19.11
N LEU A 416 -16.68 10.34 -18.43
CA LEU A 416 -16.72 10.42 -16.96
C LEU A 416 -16.31 9.08 -16.34
N PHE A 417 -16.86 7.97 -16.83
CA PHE A 417 -16.52 6.64 -16.34
C PHE A 417 -15.06 6.27 -16.62
N ASP A 418 -14.50 6.68 -17.76
CA ASP A 418 -13.09 6.47 -18.06
C ASP A 418 -12.16 7.26 -17.13
N GLU A 419 -12.58 8.45 -16.71
CA GLU A 419 -11.80 9.29 -15.82
C GLU A 419 -11.89 8.89 -14.34
N VAL A 420 -13.02 8.32 -13.89
CA VAL A 420 -13.26 7.99 -12.46
C VAL A 420 -13.08 6.51 -12.12
N LEU A 421 -13.35 5.59 -13.06
CA LEU A 421 -13.31 4.15 -12.79
C LEU A 421 -11.97 3.51 -13.14
N ASP A 422 -11.68 2.41 -12.45
CA ASP A 422 -10.64 1.47 -12.83
C ASP A 422 -11.23 0.38 -13.73
N ARG A 423 -11.13 0.58 -15.05
CA ARG A 423 -11.68 -0.33 -16.06
C ARG A 423 -11.02 -1.72 -16.01
N ASP A 424 -9.74 -1.78 -15.67
CA ASP A 424 -9.01 -3.05 -15.60
C ASP A 424 -9.48 -3.88 -14.40
N VAL A 425 -9.62 -3.23 -13.24
CA VAL A 425 -10.17 -3.88 -12.03
C VAL A 425 -11.63 -4.27 -12.24
N GLN A 426 -12.45 -3.39 -12.83
CA GLN A 426 -13.86 -3.69 -13.13
C GLN A 426 -13.96 -4.95 -14.01
N LYS A 427 -13.16 -5.02 -15.08
CA LYS A 427 -13.13 -6.14 -16.01
C LYS A 427 -12.69 -7.45 -15.35
N GLU A 428 -11.62 -7.43 -14.56
CA GLU A 428 -11.10 -8.63 -13.89
C GLU A 428 -12.10 -9.19 -12.86
N LEU A 429 -12.75 -8.31 -12.09
CA LEU A 429 -13.72 -8.72 -11.08
C LEU A 429 -15.07 -9.14 -11.68
N GLU A 430 -15.54 -8.47 -12.72
CA GLU A 430 -16.87 -8.73 -13.30
C GLU A 430 -16.83 -9.77 -14.42
N GLU A 431 -16.02 -9.56 -15.45
CA GLU A 431 -16.01 -10.38 -16.66
C GLU A 431 -15.14 -11.62 -16.54
N GLU A 432 -13.92 -11.49 -15.98
CA GLU A 432 -12.96 -12.60 -15.98
C GLU A 432 -13.20 -13.63 -14.88
N SER A 433 -13.75 -13.20 -13.74
CA SER A 433 -13.82 -14.02 -12.52
C SER A 433 -15.21 -14.09 -11.86
N ALA A 434 -16.22 -13.35 -12.37
CA ALA A 434 -17.58 -13.31 -11.82
C ALA A 434 -17.60 -13.11 -10.28
N VAL A 435 -16.78 -12.18 -9.79
CA VAL A 435 -16.63 -11.83 -8.37
C VAL A 435 -17.64 -10.75 -7.96
N ILE A 436 -17.90 -9.77 -8.82
CA ILE A 436 -18.92 -8.73 -8.64
C ILE A 436 -19.93 -8.76 -9.79
N ASN A 437 -21.11 -8.16 -9.60
CA ASN A 437 -22.14 -7.95 -10.62
C ASN A 437 -22.61 -9.20 -11.40
N TRP A 438 -22.30 -10.40 -10.92
CA TRP A 438 -22.66 -11.68 -11.54
C TRP A 438 -24.16 -12.00 -11.41
N SER A 439 -24.84 -11.36 -10.45
CA SER A 439 -26.28 -11.52 -10.23
C SER A 439 -27.06 -10.46 -11.00
N LEU A 440 -27.78 -10.88 -12.04
CA LEU A 440 -28.68 -10.00 -12.79
C LEU A 440 -29.77 -9.38 -11.89
N GLU A 441 -30.23 -10.15 -10.89
CA GLU A 441 -31.18 -9.68 -9.89
C GLU A 441 -30.63 -8.48 -9.11
N LEU A 442 -29.41 -8.59 -8.58
CA LEU A 442 -28.83 -7.49 -7.81
C LEU A 442 -28.42 -6.32 -8.72
N GLY A 443 -27.73 -6.62 -9.83
CA GLY A 443 -27.11 -5.60 -10.68
C GLY A 443 -28.10 -4.80 -11.53
N THR A 444 -29.23 -5.39 -11.94
CA THR A 444 -30.16 -4.77 -12.89
C THR A 444 -31.58 -4.62 -12.37
N ARG A 445 -32.08 -5.55 -11.54
CA ARG A 445 -33.45 -5.47 -11.02
C ARG A 445 -33.54 -4.65 -9.73
N LEU A 446 -32.48 -4.65 -8.92
CA LEU A 446 -32.38 -3.94 -7.65
C LEU A 446 -31.34 -2.80 -7.71
N ASP A 447 -30.90 -2.42 -8.90
CA ASP A 447 -29.98 -1.30 -9.17
C ASP A 447 -28.75 -1.24 -8.25
N SER A 448 -28.25 -2.41 -7.84
CA SER A 448 -27.13 -2.55 -6.91
C SER A 448 -25.82 -2.89 -7.63
N ARG A 449 -25.67 -2.43 -8.87
CA ARG A 449 -24.42 -2.59 -9.64
C ARG A 449 -23.29 -1.85 -8.94
N LEU A 450 -22.16 -2.54 -8.77
CA LEU A 450 -20.96 -2.00 -8.15
C LEU A 450 -19.95 -1.52 -9.20
N TYR A 451 -19.39 -0.35 -8.94
CA TYR A 451 -18.38 0.33 -9.75
C TYR A 451 -17.06 0.44 -8.99
N ALA A 452 -15.97 -0.04 -9.58
CA ALA A 452 -14.62 0.02 -9.05
C ALA A 452 -14.02 1.42 -9.31
N LEU A 453 -13.87 2.22 -8.26
CA LEU A 453 -13.23 3.53 -8.36
C LEU A 453 -11.72 3.37 -8.56
N TRP A 454 -11.17 4.23 -9.41
CA TRP A 454 -9.73 4.33 -9.59
C TRP A 454 -9.07 5.00 -8.37
N ASN A 455 -7.90 4.50 -7.99
CA ASN A 455 -7.02 5.16 -7.04
C ASN A 455 -5.55 5.03 -7.48
N ARG A 456 -4.66 5.74 -6.78
CA ARG A 456 -3.23 5.75 -7.10
C ARG A 456 -2.59 4.40 -6.77
N THR A 457 -1.76 3.89 -7.68
CA THR A 457 -1.03 2.63 -7.52
C THR A 457 0.31 2.77 -6.76
N ALA A 458 0.56 3.92 -6.13
CA ALA A 458 1.83 4.25 -5.47
C ALA A 458 1.96 3.72 -4.03
N GLY A 459 1.27 2.61 -3.72
CA GLY A 459 1.08 2.12 -2.34
C GLY A 459 -0.20 2.70 -1.71
N ASP A 460 -0.50 2.27 -0.48
CA ASP A 460 -1.63 2.77 0.33
C ASP A 460 -3.06 2.58 -0.24
N CYS A 461 -3.21 1.84 -1.34
CA CYS A 461 -4.50 1.60 -2.01
C CYS A 461 -5.63 1.10 -1.09
N LEU A 462 -5.33 0.34 -0.01
CA LEU A 462 -6.34 -0.07 0.97
C LEU A 462 -6.97 1.14 1.68
N LEU A 463 -6.14 2.08 2.13
CA LEU A 463 -6.58 3.26 2.88
C LEU A 463 -7.29 4.25 1.96
N ASP A 464 -6.74 4.44 0.76
CA ASP A 464 -7.38 5.25 -0.27
C ASP A 464 -8.76 4.68 -0.63
N SER A 465 -8.87 3.36 -0.82
CA SER A 465 -10.17 2.72 -1.13
C SER A 465 -11.18 2.86 0.00
N VAL A 466 -10.74 2.76 1.26
CA VAL A 466 -11.62 2.94 2.42
C VAL A 466 -12.14 4.38 2.48
N LEU A 467 -11.27 5.38 2.31
CA LEU A 467 -11.70 6.79 2.30
C LEU A 467 -12.53 7.14 1.06
N GLN A 468 -12.30 6.49 -0.08
CA GLN A 468 -13.14 6.65 -1.27
C GLN A 468 -14.53 6.06 -1.07
N ALA A 469 -14.64 4.84 -0.53
CA ALA A 469 -15.93 4.20 -0.25
C ALA A 469 -16.75 4.91 0.85
N THR A 470 -16.12 5.79 1.63
CA THR A 470 -16.76 6.56 2.70
C THR A 470 -16.92 8.03 2.33
N TRP A 471 -15.84 8.79 2.27
CA TRP A 471 -15.81 10.24 2.09
C TRP A 471 -15.54 10.70 0.64
N GLY A 472 -15.30 9.79 -0.29
CA GLY A 472 -15.01 10.11 -1.69
C GLY A 472 -13.61 10.70 -1.94
N ILE A 473 -12.68 10.55 -0.99
CA ILE A 473 -11.32 11.10 -1.07
C ILE A 473 -10.26 10.02 -0.81
N TYR A 474 -8.98 10.34 -1.04
CA TYR A 474 -7.84 9.46 -0.75
C TYR A 474 -7.06 9.92 0.49
N ASP A 475 -6.26 9.03 1.12
CA ASP A 475 -5.51 9.28 2.36
C ASP A 475 -4.21 10.04 2.09
N LYS A 476 -4.34 11.28 1.62
CA LYS A 476 -3.20 12.13 1.21
C LYS A 476 -2.19 12.36 2.33
N ASP A 477 -2.69 12.69 3.52
CA ASP A 477 -1.86 13.11 4.67
C ASP A 477 -1.61 11.96 5.65
N SER A 478 -1.91 10.71 5.25
CA SER A 478 -1.73 9.50 6.07
C SER A 478 -2.45 9.56 7.43
N VAL A 479 -3.57 10.27 7.51
CA VAL A 479 -4.35 10.38 8.75
C VAL A 479 -4.89 9.01 9.10
N LEU A 480 -5.52 8.33 8.13
CA LEU A 480 -6.08 7.00 8.37
C LEU A 480 -4.96 5.97 8.56
N ARG A 481 -3.86 6.05 7.81
CA ARG A 481 -2.67 5.18 8.02
C ARG A 481 -2.14 5.28 9.44
N LYS A 482 -1.95 6.50 9.94
CA LYS A 482 -1.44 6.74 11.28
C LYS A 482 -2.40 6.22 12.35
N THR A 483 -3.70 6.52 12.20
CA THR A 483 -4.74 6.01 13.09
C THR A 483 -4.80 4.48 13.12
N LEU A 484 -4.63 3.84 11.97
CA LEU A 484 -4.50 2.38 11.86
C LEU A 484 -3.27 1.86 12.60
N HIS A 485 -2.11 2.47 12.38
CA HIS A 485 -0.87 2.10 13.07
C HIS A 485 -1.02 2.23 14.59
N ASP A 486 -1.46 3.39 15.06
CA ASP A 486 -1.62 3.69 16.50
C ASP A 486 -2.63 2.72 17.14
N SER A 487 -3.77 2.48 16.49
CA SER A 487 -4.78 1.52 16.99
C SER A 487 -4.25 0.10 17.09
N LEU A 488 -3.52 -0.35 16.07
CA LEU A 488 -2.96 -1.70 16.02
C LEU A 488 -1.83 -1.86 17.05
N HIS A 489 -1.02 -0.83 17.26
CA HIS A 489 0.04 -0.81 18.26
C HIS A 489 -0.52 -0.79 19.70
N ASP A 490 -1.40 0.15 20.01
CA ASP A 490 -1.93 0.35 21.37
C ASP A 490 -2.86 -0.78 21.80
N CYS A 491 -3.56 -1.42 20.85
CA CYS A 491 -4.42 -2.58 21.09
C CYS A 491 -3.79 -3.90 20.65
N SER A 492 -2.45 -3.95 20.54
CA SER A 492 -1.69 -5.08 19.98
C SER A 492 -2.11 -6.44 20.54
N HIS A 493 -2.26 -6.57 21.86
CA HIS A 493 -2.63 -7.85 22.49
C HIS A 493 -4.04 -8.36 22.11
N TRP A 494 -5.00 -7.46 21.90
CA TRP A 494 -6.36 -7.82 21.47
C TRP A 494 -6.35 -8.38 20.05
N PHE A 495 -5.72 -7.66 19.12
CA PHE A 495 -5.64 -8.06 17.71
C PHE A 495 -4.72 -9.26 17.50
N TYR A 496 -3.61 -9.36 18.24
CA TYR A 496 -2.70 -10.50 18.22
C TYR A 496 -3.43 -11.81 18.53
N THR A 497 -4.28 -11.81 19.56
CA THR A 497 -5.04 -13.00 19.96
C THR A 497 -5.95 -13.48 18.82
N ARG A 498 -6.71 -12.55 18.23
CA ARG A 498 -7.59 -12.85 17.07
C ARG A 498 -6.80 -13.31 15.85
N TRP A 499 -5.68 -12.66 15.55
CA TRP A 499 -4.81 -13.01 14.43
C TRP A 499 -4.19 -14.41 14.59
N LYS A 500 -3.67 -14.73 15.78
CA LYS A 500 -3.06 -16.02 16.08
C LYS A 500 -4.05 -17.18 15.96
N GLU A 501 -5.26 -17.01 16.49
CA GLU A 501 -6.33 -17.99 16.34
C GLU A 501 -6.71 -18.18 14.88
N TRP A 502 -6.83 -17.07 14.12
CA TRP A 502 -7.18 -17.11 12.71
C TRP A 502 -6.11 -17.81 11.84
N GLU A 503 -4.81 -17.48 11.99
CA GLU A 503 -3.73 -18.16 11.26
C GLU A 503 -3.66 -19.65 11.60
N SER A 504 -3.90 -20.00 12.88
CA SER A 504 -3.95 -21.38 13.33
C SER A 504 -5.11 -22.14 12.65
N TRP A 505 -6.32 -21.58 12.69
CA TRP A 505 -7.48 -22.19 12.04
C TRP A 505 -7.30 -22.33 10.52
N TYR A 506 -6.82 -21.26 9.87
CA TYR A 506 -6.60 -21.25 8.43
C TYR A 506 -5.64 -22.37 8.02
N SER A 507 -4.55 -22.57 8.75
CA SER A 507 -3.62 -23.67 8.46
C SER A 507 -4.24 -25.07 8.58
N GLN A 508 -5.04 -25.28 9.61
CA GLN A 508 -5.73 -26.54 9.87
C GLN A 508 -6.76 -26.85 8.79
N SER A 509 -7.40 -25.83 8.22
CA SER A 509 -8.35 -26.01 7.11
C SER A 509 -7.72 -26.64 5.85
N PHE A 510 -6.39 -26.55 5.68
CA PHE A 510 -5.63 -27.21 4.61
C PHE A 510 -4.99 -28.54 5.06
N GLY A 511 -5.36 -29.06 6.23
CA GLY A 511 -4.80 -30.29 6.81
C GLY A 511 -3.34 -30.16 7.24
N LEU A 512 -2.83 -28.93 7.37
CA LEU A 512 -1.47 -28.67 7.85
C LEU A 512 -1.50 -28.51 9.36
N HIS A 513 -1.16 -29.57 10.09
CA HIS A 513 -0.88 -29.48 11.52
C HIS A 513 0.52 -28.93 11.73
N PHE A 514 0.64 -27.62 11.93
CA PHE A 514 1.87 -27.02 12.43
C PHE A 514 1.65 -26.40 13.81
N SER A 515 2.70 -26.38 14.62
CA SER A 515 2.75 -25.64 15.87
C SER A 515 3.97 -24.73 15.81
N LEU A 516 3.76 -23.42 15.89
CA LEU A 516 4.85 -22.46 16.02
C LEU A 516 5.15 -22.24 17.50
N ARG A 517 6.41 -21.95 17.82
CA ARG A 517 6.79 -21.49 19.16
C ARG A 517 6.32 -20.06 19.37
N GLU A 518 6.11 -19.68 20.62
CA GLU A 518 5.61 -18.34 20.95
C GLU A 518 6.52 -17.25 20.41
N GLU A 519 7.85 -17.45 20.39
CA GLU A 519 8.78 -16.45 19.87
C GLU A 519 8.57 -16.19 18.37
N GLN A 520 8.25 -17.23 17.57
CA GLN A 520 7.99 -17.03 16.14
C GLN A 520 6.67 -16.28 15.91
N TRP A 521 5.63 -16.56 16.71
CA TRP A 521 4.39 -15.79 16.65
C TRP A 521 4.62 -14.31 16.95
N GLN A 522 5.45 -14.01 17.96
CA GLN A 522 5.79 -12.63 18.30
C GLN A 522 6.61 -11.94 17.21
N GLU A 523 7.56 -12.64 16.58
CA GLU A 523 8.31 -12.11 15.42
C GLU A 523 7.39 -11.79 14.23
N ASP A 524 6.51 -12.73 13.88
CA ASP A 524 5.60 -12.58 12.74
C ASP A 524 4.58 -11.47 13.02
N TRP A 525 4.09 -11.36 14.27
CA TRP A 525 3.24 -10.25 14.69
C TRP A 525 3.96 -8.89 14.64
N ALA A 526 5.19 -8.81 15.13
CA ALA A 526 5.98 -7.59 15.08
C ALA A 526 6.23 -7.12 13.63
N PHE A 527 6.37 -8.07 12.69
CA PHE A 527 6.44 -7.74 11.26
C PHE A 527 5.13 -7.11 10.77
N ILE A 528 3.97 -7.69 11.09
CA ILE A 528 2.65 -7.13 10.73
C ILE A 528 2.48 -5.72 11.31
N LEU A 529 2.83 -5.51 12.59
CA LEU A 529 2.79 -4.18 13.22
C LEU A 529 3.62 -3.13 12.45
N SER A 530 4.78 -3.55 11.94
CA SER A 530 5.71 -2.68 11.20
C SER A 530 5.20 -2.27 9.81
N LEU A 531 4.26 -3.01 9.22
CA LEU A 531 3.71 -2.69 7.90
C LEU A 531 2.90 -1.39 7.97
N ALA A 532 2.09 -1.20 9.02
CA ALA A 532 1.27 -0.01 9.18
C ALA A 532 2.12 1.28 9.37
N SER A 533 3.31 1.19 9.97
CA SER A 533 4.19 2.35 10.18
C SER A 533 5.02 2.73 8.95
N GLN A 534 5.26 1.79 8.03
CA GLN A 534 6.06 2.02 6.82
C GLN A 534 5.17 2.60 5.71
N PRO A 535 5.36 3.85 5.25
CA PRO A 535 4.55 4.43 4.18
C PRO A 535 4.61 3.59 2.89
N GLY A 536 3.48 3.41 2.22
CA GLY A 536 3.42 2.65 0.97
C GLY A 536 3.57 1.12 1.11
N ALA A 537 3.87 0.59 2.30
CA ALA A 537 3.95 -0.85 2.50
C ALA A 537 2.58 -1.51 2.34
N SER A 538 2.57 -2.68 1.67
CA SER A 538 1.36 -3.47 1.45
C SER A 538 0.77 -3.94 2.77
N LEU A 539 -0.53 -3.73 2.93
CA LEU A 539 -1.28 -4.09 4.14
C LEU A 539 -2.00 -5.44 3.95
N GLU A 540 -2.05 -6.21 5.03
CA GLU A 540 -2.69 -7.54 5.09
C GLU A 540 -4.10 -7.53 5.71
N GLN A 541 -4.76 -8.69 5.79
CA GLN A 541 -6.13 -8.86 6.28
C GLN A 541 -6.35 -8.29 7.69
N THR A 542 -5.35 -8.40 8.56
CA THR A 542 -5.38 -7.86 9.92
C THR A 542 -5.65 -6.35 9.91
N HIS A 543 -5.08 -5.61 8.95
CA HIS A 543 -5.28 -4.17 8.84
C HIS A 543 -6.72 -3.84 8.43
N ILE A 544 -7.34 -4.66 7.57
CA ILE A 544 -8.76 -4.51 7.21
C ILE A 544 -9.65 -4.73 8.43
N PHE A 545 -9.33 -5.73 9.25
CA PHE A 545 -10.04 -5.98 10.50
C PHE A 545 -9.94 -4.80 11.46
N VAL A 546 -8.76 -4.21 11.65
CA VAL A 546 -8.60 -3.00 12.48
C VAL A 546 -9.34 -1.81 11.88
N LEU A 547 -9.30 -1.63 10.56
CA LEU A 547 -10.07 -0.58 9.87
C LEU A 547 -11.57 -0.72 10.11
N ALA A 548 -12.13 -1.93 10.11
CA ALA A 548 -13.55 -2.13 10.45
C ALA A 548 -13.89 -1.60 11.86
N HIS A 549 -12.96 -1.75 12.82
CA HIS A 549 -13.12 -1.19 14.18
C HIS A 549 -13.01 0.34 14.19
N ILE A 550 -12.08 0.91 13.43
CA ILE A 550 -11.93 2.37 13.30
C ILE A 550 -13.18 2.99 12.66
N LEU A 551 -13.72 2.35 11.63
CA LEU A 551 -14.94 2.81 10.97
C LEU A 551 -16.21 2.47 11.75
N ARG A 552 -16.12 1.66 12.81
CA ARG A 552 -17.26 1.09 13.57
C ARG A 552 -18.33 0.46 12.67
N ARG A 553 -17.94 -0.11 11.53
CA ARG A 553 -18.86 -0.75 10.58
C ARG A 553 -18.17 -1.90 9.85
N PRO A 554 -18.93 -2.90 9.37
CA PRO A 554 -18.36 -4.00 8.61
C PRO A 554 -17.72 -3.56 7.28
N ILE A 555 -16.68 -4.29 6.86
CA ILE A 555 -16.06 -4.16 5.54
C ILE A 555 -16.25 -5.49 4.81
N ILE A 556 -16.81 -5.45 3.60
CA ILE A 556 -16.95 -6.61 2.72
C ILE A 556 -15.89 -6.49 1.62
N VAL A 557 -15.07 -7.52 1.44
CA VAL A 557 -14.07 -7.57 0.38
C VAL A 557 -14.47 -8.64 -0.64
N TYR A 558 -14.63 -8.21 -1.88
CA TYR A 558 -14.80 -9.08 -3.04
C TYR A 558 -13.48 -9.13 -3.79
N GLY A 559 -12.91 -10.32 -4.00
CA GLY A 559 -11.62 -10.41 -4.64
C GLY A 559 -11.39 -11.75 -5.32
N VAL A 560 -10.46 -11.76 -6.28
CA VAL A 560 -10.12 -12.99 -7.00
C VAL A 560 -9.57 -14.04 -6.03
N LYS A 561 -10.10 -15.27 -6.06
CA LYS A 561 -9.63 -16.37 -5.18
C LYS A 561 -8.16 -16.72 -5.43
N TYR A 562 -7.68 -16.53 -6.66
CA TYR A 562 -6.34 -16.87 -7.10
C TYR A 562 -5.69 -15.69 -7.81
N TYR A 563 -4.43 -15.40 -7.50
CA TYR A 563 -3.65 -14.49 -8.33
C TYR A 563 -2.93 -15.28 -9.42
N LYS A 564 -3.05 -14.79 -10.66
CA LYS A 564 -2.51 -15.42 -11.86
C LYS A 564 -1.21 -14.74 -12.29
N SER A 565 -0.32 -15.49 -12.93
CA SER A 565 0.83 -14.94 -13.65
C SER A 565 0.35 -14.22 -14.91
N PHE A 566 1.23 -13.45 -15.56
CA PHE A 566 0.95 -12.84 -16.86
C PHE A 566 0.59 -13.87 -17.96
N ARG A 567 0.91 -15.15 -17.75
CA ARG A 567 0.56 -16.26 -18.64
C ARG A 567 -0.77 -16.93 -18.28
N GLY A 568 -1.48 -16.44 -17.27
CA GLY A 568 -2.72 -17.00 -16.76
C GLY A 568 -2.54 -18.17 -15.77
N GLU A 569 -1.31 -18.53 -15.41
CA GLU A 569 -1.04 -19.64 -14.48
C GLU A 569 -1.33 -19.23 -13.04
N THR A 570 -2.01 -20.06 -12.26
CA THR A 570 -2.27 -19.77 -10.84
C THR A 570 -0.99 -19.83 -10.01
N LEU A 571 -0.57 -18.69 -9.45
CA LEU A 571 0.63 -18.57 -8.64
C LEU A 571 0.36 -18.80 -7.15
N GLY A 572 -0.86 -18.54 -6.70
CA GLY A 572 -1.26 -18.77 -5.33
C GLY A 572 -2.69 -18.33 -5.04
N TYR A 573 -3.09 -18.55 -3.79
CA TYR A 573 -4.42 -18.23 -3.28
C TYR A 573 -4.42 -16.86 -2.59
N THR A 574 -5.40 -16.01 -2.88
CA THR A 574 -5.60 -14.78 -2.13
C THR A 574 -6.48 -15.05 -0.91
N ARG A 575 -6.23 -14.37 0.20
CA ARG A 575 -6.96 -14.58 1.47
C ARG A 575 -7.81 -13.39 1.87
N PHE A 576 -8.12 -12.51 0.92
CA PHE A 576 -8.78 -11.23 1.23
C PHE A 576 -10.30 -11.28 1.09
N GLN A 577 -10.85 -12.14 0.21
CA GLN A 577 -12.31 -12.23 0.05
C GLN A 577 -12.98 -12.62 1.38
N GLY A 578 -14.03 -11.90 1.76
CA GLY A 578 -14.79 -12.18 2.97
C GLY A 578 -15.35 -10.94 3.66
N VAL A 579 -15.89 -11.15 4.85
CA VAL A 579 -16.50 -10.13 5.70
C VAL A 579 -15.61 -9.88 6.92
N TYR A 580 -15.34 -8.61 7.20
CA TYR A 580 -14.56 -8.13 8.34
C TYR A 580 -15.50 -7.39 9.29
N LEU A 581 -15.78 -8.00 10.44
CA LEU A 581 -16.68 -7.46 11.45
C LEU A 581 -15.89 -6.76 12.57
N PRO A 582 -16.39 -5.65 13.15
CA PRO A 582 -15.74 -4.98 14.28
C PRO A 582 -15.99 -5.70 15.63
N LEU A 583 -15.61 -6.97 15.71
CA LEU A 583 -15.96 -7.93 16.78
C LEU A 583 -15.50 -7.54 18.19
N LEU A 584 -14.51 -6.65 18.33
CA LEU A 584 -14.02 -6.19 19.63
C LEU A 584 -14.82 -5.02 20.20
N TRP A 585 -15.77 -4.47 19.42
CA TRP A 585 -16.75 -3.52 19.91
C TRP A 585 -18.03 -4.21 20.39
N GLU A 586 -18.81 -3.50 21.20
CA GLU A 586 -20.21 -3.87 21.43
C GLU A 586 -21.02 -3.59 20.16
N GLN A 587 -21.92 -4.50 19.79
CA GLN A 587 -22.72 -4.39 18.56
C GLN A 587 -23.50 -3.07 18.48
N SER A 588 -24.04 -2.57 19.60
CA SER A 588 -24.77 -1.30 19.67
C SER A 588 -23.90 -0.07 19.41
N PHE A 589 -22.58 -0.20 19.51
CA PHE A 589 -21.65 0.87 19.18
C PHE A 589 -21.35 0.96 17.68
N CYS A 590 -21.69 -0.09 16.92
CA CYS A 590 -21.38 -0.21 15.50
C CYS A 590 -22.58 0.06 14.60
N TRP A 591 -22.29 0.57 13.40
CA TRP A 591 -23.28 0.71 12.33
C TRP A 591 -23.35 -0.58 11.51
N LYS A 592 -24.57 -0.94 11.10
CA LYS A 592 -24.85 -2.16 10.33
C LYS A 592 -24.65 -2.03 8.83
N SER A 593 -24.59 -0.80 8.31
CA SER A 593 -24.34 -0.54 6.89
C SER A 593 -22.86 -0.82 6.59
N PRO A 594 -22.49 -1.76 5.70
CA PRO A 594 -21.09 -2.06 5.38
C PRO A 594 -20.51 -1.13 4.31
N ILE A 595 -19.20 -1.15 4.11
CA ILE A 595 -18.56 -0.71 2.84
C ILE A 595 -18.06 -1.91 2.04
N ALA A 596 -17.91 -1.76 0.73
CA ALA A 596 -17.43 -2.80 -0.17
C ALA A 596 -16.10 -2.41 -0.82
N LEU A 597 -15.15 -3.35 -0.86
CA LEU A 597 -13.84 -3.19 -1.49
C LEU A 597 -13.59 -4.32 -2.51
N GLY A 598 -12.97 -3.97 -3.63
CA GLY A 598 -12.48 -4.91 -4.64
C GLY A 598 -11.01 -5.24 -4.37
N TYR A 599 -10.60 -6.49 -4.60
CA TYR A 599 -9.20 -6.89 -4.52
C TYR A 599 -8.72 -7.68 -5.74
N THR A 600 -7.71 -7.15 -6.42
CA THR A 600 -7.10 -7.71 -7.64
C THR A 600 -5.59 -7.54 -7.61
N ARG A 601 -4.81 -8.58 -7.93
CA ARG A 601 -3.36 -8.51 -8.17
C ARG A 601 -2.52 -7.68 -7.16
N GLY A 602 -2.90 -7.67 -5.87
CA GLY A 602 -2.20 -6.87 -4.85
C GLY A 602 -2.70 -5.43 -4.67
N HIS A 603 -3.83 -5.09 -5.29
CA HIS A 603 -4.43 -3.77 -5.31
C HIS A 603 -5.85 -3.79 -4.72
N PHE A 604 -6.21 -2.75 -3.98
CA PHE A 604 -7.56 -2.52 -3.48
C PHE A 604 -8.22 -1.38 -4.26
N SER A 605 -9.52 -1.52 -4.51
CA SER A 605 -10.36 -0.46 -5.09
C SER A 605 -11.65 -0.31 -4.29
N ALA A 606 -12.18 0.90 -4.16
CA ALA A 606 -13.51 1.10 -3.60
C ALA A 606 -14.56 0.55 -4.57
N LEU A 607 -15.53 -0.23 -4.06
CA LEU A 607 -16.69 -0.67 -4.82
C LEU A 607 -17.91 0.09 -4.33
N VAL A 608 -18.46 0.95 -5.19
CA VAL A 608 -19.57 1.84 -4.86
C VAL A 608 -20.73 1.62 -5.81
N ALA A 609 -21.96 1.81 -5.34
CA ALA A 609 -23.15 1.79 -6.19
C ALA A 609 -23.48 3.19 -6.71
N MET A 610 -24.36 3.23 -7.70
CA MET A 610 -25.02 4.47 -8.15
C MET A 610 -26.26 4.73 -7.29
N GLU A 611 -26.53 6.00 -7.01
CA GLU A 611 -27.78 6.41 -6.39
C GLU A 611 -28.94 6.15 -7.35
N THR A 612 -30.05 5.66 -6.82
CA THR A 612 -31.30 5.52 -7.56
C THR A 612 -32.13 6.78 -7.36
N ASP A 613 -32.60 7.41 -8.44
CA ASP A 613 -33.62 8.43 -8.31
C ASP A 613 -34.96 7.76 -8.00
N GLY A 614 -35.61 8.16 -6.90
CA GLY A 614 -36.96 7.71 -6.52
C GLY A 614 -38.07 8.23 -7.45
N TYR A 615 -37.87 8.19 -8.77
CA TYR A 615 -38.73 8.79 -9.80
C TYR A 615 -40.14 8.19 -9.86
N ASP A 616 -40.40 7.05 -9.22
CA ASP A 616 -41.72 6.42 -9.16
C ASP A 616 -42.77 7.25 -8.39
N ASN A 617 -42.38 8.34 -7.71
CA ASN A 617 -43.31 9.21 -6.96
C ASN A 617 -43.29 10.69 -7.38
N ARG A 618 -43.10 11.02 -8.68
CA ARG A 618 -43.52 12.34 -9.21
C ARG A 618 -45.06 12.47 -9.31
N GLY A 619 -45.76 12.19 -8.21
CA GLY A 619 -47.12 12.64 -7.98
C GLY A 619 -47.08 14.07 -7.44
N ALA A 620 -47.88 14.96 -8.02
CA ALA A 620 -47.97 16.36 -7.62
C ALA A 620 -48.21 16.50 -6.09
N GLY A 621 -47.20 17.02 -5.40
CA GLY A 621 -47.23 17.61 -4.05
C GLY A 621 -48.23 17.04 -3.05
N ALA A 622 -47.81 16.01 -2.28
CA ALA A 622 -48.23 15.78 -0.88
C ALA A 622 -47.61 14.52 -0.22
N ASN A 623 -46.48 13.96 -0.70
CA ASN A 623 -45.89 12.80 0.00
C ASN A 623 -44.99 13.26 1.15
N LEU A 624 -45.47 13.11 2.38
CA LEU A 624 -44.74 13.37 3.63
C LEU A 624 -43.93 12.15 4.10
N ASN A 625 -43.79 11.11 3.27
CA ASN A 625 -43.03 9.92 3.62
C ASN A 625 -41.53 10.22 3.59
N THR A 626 -40.93 10.28 4.78
CA THR A 626 -39.50 10.47 5.01
C THR A 626 -38.62 9.29 4.55
N ASP A 627 -39.22 8.20 4.09
CA ASP A 627 -38.55 6.96 3.65
C ASP A 627 -38.25 6.97 2.13
N ASP A 628 -38.86 7.89 1.36
CA ASP A 628 -38.74 7.96 -0.11
C ASP A 628 -37.34 8.40 -0.60
N ASP A 629 -36.47 8.90 0.29
CA ASP A 629 -35.11 9.38 -0.03
C ASP A 629 -33.99 8.40 0.39
N VAL A 630 -34.33 7.16 0.75
CA VAL A 630 -33.37 6.13 1.18
C VAL A 630 -33.06 5.20 0.01
N THR A 631 -31.84 5.28 -0.50
CA THR A 631 -31.31 4.34 -1.49
C THR A 631 -30.71 3.12 -0.77
N VAL A 632 -31.01 1.93 -1.27
CA VAL A 632 -30.54 0.67 -0.68
C VAL A 632 -29.74 -0.12 -1.70
N THR A 633 -28.45 -0.28 -1.43
CA THR A 633 -27.56 -1.14 -2.20
C THR A 633 -27.51 -2.52 -1.56
N PHE A 634 -27.82 -3.56 -2.34
CA PHE A 634 -27.76 -4.96 -1.91
C PHE A 634 -26.39 -5.57 -2.23
N LEU A 635 -25.65 -5.94 -1.19
CA LEU A 635 -24.30 -6.50 -1.28
C LEU A 635 -24.33 -8.00 -0.96
N PRO A 636 -24.03 -8.88 -1.93
CA PRO A 636 -24.16 -10.33 -1.72
C PRO A 636 -23.20 -10.84 -0.63
N LEU A 637 -23.73 -11.60 0.32
CA LEU A 637 -22.94 -12.28 1.37
C LEU A 637 -22.56 -13.71 0.96
N VAL A 638 -22.77 -14.05 -0.31
CA VAL A 638 -22.41 -15.31 -0.95
C VAL A 638 -21.61 -15.04 -2.22
N ASP A 639 -20.79 -15.99 -2.65
CA ASP A 639 -20.16 -15.94 -3.98
C ASP A 639 -21.12 -16.40 -5.09
N SER A 640 -20.65 -16.38 -6.34
CA SER A 640 -21.43 -16.78 -7.53
C SER A 640 -21.86 -18.25 -7.51
N GLU A 641 -21.25 -19.09 -6.66
CA GLU A 641 -21.62 -20.48 -6.41
C GLU A 641 -22.62 -20.61 -5.25
N ARG A 642 -23.12 -19.49 -4.72
CA ARG A 642 -23.99 -19.37 -3.54
C ARG A 642 -23.34 -19.85 -2.24
N LYS A 643 -22.01 -19.93 -2.18
CA LYS A 643 -21.30 -20.27 -0.95
C LYS A 643 -21.15 -19.02 -0.07
N LEU A 644 -21.46 -19.15 1.22
CA LEU A 644 -21.30 -18.07 2.19
C LEU A 644 -19.86 -17.51 2.19
N LEU A 645 -19.76 -16.19 2.17
CA LEU A 645 -18.47 -15.51 2.29
C LEU A 645 -17.85 -15.77 3.67
N HIS A 646 -16.54 -15.98 3.69
CA HIS A 646 -15.79 -16.23 4.91
C HIS A 646 -15.81 -15.02 5.84
N ILE A 647 -16.08 -15.23 7.13
CA ILE A 647 -15.99 -14.20 8.17
C ILE A 647 -14.60 -14.26 8.80
N HIS A 648 -13.83 -13.18 8.69
CA HIS A 648 -12.45 -13.14 9.17
C HIS A 648 -12.34 -12.94 10.68
N PHE A 649 -11.28 -13.51 11.27
CA PHE A 649 -10.90 -13.32 12.69
C PHE A 649 -11.92 -13.75 13.75
N LEU A 650 -12.79 -14.72 13.40
CA LEU A 650 -13.62 -15.40 14.39
C LEU A 650 -12.75 -16.16 15.39
N SER A 651 -13.15 -16.10 16.65
CA SER A 651 -12.58 -16.96 17.69
C SER A 651 -13.09 -18.38 17.55
N ALA A 652 -12.44 -19.33 18.21
CA ALA A 652 -12.89 -20.72 18.24
C ALA A 652 -14.33 -20.89 18.76
N GLN A 653 -14.85 -19.95 19.57
CA GLN A 653 -16.20 -19.99 20.13
C GLN A 653 -17.26 -19.42 19.18
N GLU A 654 -16.88 -18.45 18.34
CA GLU A 654 -17.75 -17.84 17.34
C GLU A 654 -17.79 -18.67 16.05
N MET A 655 -16.82 -19.55 15.88
CA MET A 655 -16.76 -20.48 14.76
C MET A 655 -17.86 -21.54 14.88
N GLY A 656 -18.53 -21.81 13.77
CA GLY A 656 -19.74 -22.61 13.78
C GLY A 656 -20.07 -23.20 12.42
N ASN A 657 -21.22 -23.85 12.34
CA ASN A 657 -21.79 -24.24 11.05
C ASN A 657 -22.27 -22.99 10.27
N GLU A 658 -22.64 -23.19 9.01
CA GLU A 658 -23.06 -22.10 8.12
C GLU A 658 -24.26 -21.30 8.67
N GLU A 659 -25.22 -21.97 9.34
CA GLU A 659 -26.37 -21.32 9.99
C GLU A 659 -25.95 -20.40 11.15
N GLN A 660 -24.98 -20.82 11.98
CA GLN A 660 -24.42 -19.99 13.05
C GLN A 660 -23.66 -18.78 12.49
N GLN A 661 -22.92 -18.97 11.38
CA GLN A 661 -22.23 -17.88 10.71
C GLN A 661 -23.20 -16.88 10.08
N GLU A 662 -24.28 -17.36 9.44
CA GLU A 662 -25.34 -16.50 8.92
C GLU A 662 -26.01 -15.71 10.06
N LYS A 663 -26.31 -16.37 11.19
CA LYS A 663 -26.86 -15.69 12.37
C LYS A 663 -25.93 -14.58 12.85
N LEU A 664 -24.63 -14.84 12.92
CA LEU A 664 -23.65 -13.82 13.29
C LEU A 664 -23.66 -12.66 12.28
N LEU A 665 -23.71 -12.92 10.98
CA LEU A 665 -23.84 -11.85 9.97
C LEU A 665 -25.09 -11.00 10.21
N ARG A 666 -26.25 -11.60 10.50
CA ARG A 666 -27.51 -10.89 10.81
C ARG A 666 -27.43 -10.04 12.08
N GLU A 667 -26.60 -10.42 13.04
CA GLU A 667 -26.37 -9.62 14.25
C GLU A 667 -25.56 -8.35 13.95
N TRP A 668 -24.62 -8.40 13.00
CA TRP A 668 -23.72 -7.27 12.69
C TRP A 668 -24.10 -6.45 11.46
N LEU A 669 -24.90 -7.01 10.55
CA LEU A 669 -25.33 -6.40 9.30
C LEU A 669 -26.86 -6.37 9.22
N ASP A 670 -27.38 -5.43 8.44
CA ASP A 670 -28.78 -5.42 8.03
C ASP A 670 -28.94 -6.38 6.84
N CYS A 671 -29.24 -7.65 7.10
CA CYS A 671 -29.32 -8.67 6.04
C CYS A 671 -30.76 -8.89 5.55
N CYS A 672 -30.89 -9.21 4.27
CA CYS A 672 -32.12 -9.70 3.65
C CYS A 672 -31.83 -10.94 2.79
N VAL A 673 -32.88 -11.64 2.39
CA VAL A 673 -32.81 -12.68 1.35
C VAL A 673 -33.65 -12.19 0.19
N THR A 674 -33.06 -12.08 -1.00
CA THR A 674 -33.78 -11.63 -2.20
C THR A 674 -34.81 -12.67 -2.65
N ASP A 675 -35.70 -12.29 -3.57
CA ASP A 675 -36.66 -13.21 -4.17
C ASP A 675 -35.97 -14.41 -4.86
N GLY A 676 -34.79 -14.17 -5.44
CA GLY A 676 -33.91 -15.21 -5.99
C GLY A 676 -33.18 -16.08 -4.96
N GLY A 677 -33.48 -15.91 -3.67
CA GLY A 677 -32.92 -16.68 -2.56
C GLY A 677 -31.48 -16.31 -2.21
N MET A 678 -31.03 -15.09 -2.53
CA MET A 678 -29.66 -14.64 -2.27
C MET A 678 -29.56 -13.89 -0.95
N LEU A 679 -28.70 -14.35 -0.05
CA LEU A 679 -28.38 -13.63 1.17
C LEU A 679 -27.55 -12.38 0.82
N ALA A 680 -28.03 -11.20 1.19
CA ALA A 680 -27.36 -9.92 0.94
C ALA A 680 -27.42 -8.99 2.15
N ALA A 681 -26.37 -8.21 2.35
CA ALA A 681 -26.34 -7.08 3.28
C ALA A 681 -26.91 -5.82 2.59
N MET A 682 -27.67 -5.03 3.34
CA MET A 682 -28.21 -3.76 2.88
C MET A 682 -27.28 -2.62 3.30
N GLN A 683 -26.68 -1.95 2.31
CA GLN A 683 -26.00 -0.68 2.50
C GLN A 683 -27.01 0.44 2.19
N LYS A 684 -27.54 1.04 3.25
CA LYS A 684 -28.50 2.15 3.16
C LYS A 684 -27.76 3.48 3.10
N SER A 685 -28.09 4.31 2.12
CA SER A 685 -27.66 5.71 2.01
C SER A 685 -28.88 6.62 1.89
N CYS A 686 -28.73 7.90 2.24
CA CYS A 686 -29.82 8.86 2.17
C CYS A 686 -29.26 10.21 1.75
N ARG A 687 -29.74 10.74 0.62
CA ARG A 687 -29.27 12.03 0.07
C ARG A 687 -29.30 13.17 1.11
N ARG A 688 -30.33 13.20 1.97
CA ARG A 688 -30.44 14.22 3.04
C ARG A 688 -29.41 14.10 4.15
N ARG A 689 -28.84 12.91 4.33
CA ARG A 689 -27.81 12.62 5.35
C ARG A 689 -26.40 12.65 4.76
N ASN A 690 -26.24 12.90 3.46
CA ASN A 690 -24.93 13.06 2.86
C ASN A 690 -24.19 14.24 3.49
N HIS A 691 -22.89 14.07 3.73
CA HIS A 691 -22.09 15.09 4.38
C HIS A 691 -21.98 16.33 3.46
N PRO A 692 -22.28 17.56 3.94
CA PRO A 692 -22.37 18.74 3.08
C PRO A 692 -21.12 19.02 2.24
N LEU A 693 -19.93 18.81 2.81
CA LEU A 693 -18.66 18.98 2.09
C LEU A 693 -18.47 17.95 0.97
N VAL A 694 -18.94 16.70 1.18
CA VAL A 694 -18.86 15.64 0.17
C VAL A 694 -19.82 15.95 -0.96
N THR A 695 -21.06 16.35 -0.63
CA THR A 695 -22.04 16.79 -1.63
C THR A 695 -21.48 17.95 -2.46
N GLN A 696 -20.91 18.97 -1.83
CA GLN A 696 -20.32 20.11 -2.55
C GLN A 696 -19.15 19.69 -3.46
N MET A 697 -18.35 18.70 -3.04
CA MET A 697 -17.23 18.18 -3.84
C MET A 697 -17.75 17.45 -5.08
N VAL A 698 -18.75 16.58 -4.90
CA VAL A 698 -19.37 15.82 -5.99
C VAL A 698 -20.06 16.75 -6.99
N GLU A 699 -20.78 17.77 -6.53
CA GLU A 699 -21.42 18.77 -7.41
C GLU A 699 -20.41 19.52 -8.28
N LYS A 700 -19.32 20.01 -7.68
CA LYS A 700 -18.26 20.69 -8.43
C LYS A 700 -17.60 19.77 -9.47
N TRP A 701 -17.49 18.49 -9.15
CA TRP A 701 -16.96 17.49 -10.08
C TRP A 701 -17.93 17.24 -11.24
N LEU A 702 -19.23 17.07 -10.97
CA LEU A 702 -20.26 16.92 -12.01
C LEU A 702 -20.40 18.17 -12.89
N ASP A 703 -20.27 19.37 -12.34
CA ASP A 703 -20.35 20.62 -13.11
C ASP A 703 -19.30 20.67 -14.24
N GLY A 704 -18.13 20.05 -14.04
CA GLY A 704 -17.11 19.92 -15.07
C GLY A 704 -17.61 19.14 -16.30
N TYR A 705 -18.44 18.12 -16.09
CA TYR A 705 -19.02 17.30 -17.17
C TYR A 705 -20.29 17.93 -17.74
N ARG A 706 -21.14 18.54 -16.91
CA ARG A 706 -22.36 19.27 -17.36
C ARG A 706 -22.03 20.42 -18.32
N GLN A 707 -20.84 21.00 -18.21
CA GLN A 707 -20.37 22.09 -19.08
C GLN A 707 -19.79 21.62 -20.42
N ILE A 708 -19.55 20.31 -20.61
CA ILE A 708 -19.04 19.77 -21.86
C ILE A 708 -20.15 19.85 -22.91
N ARG A 709 -20.03 20.81 -23.84
CA ARG A 709 -20.93 20.87 -25.00
C ARG A 709 -20.55 19.75 -25.97
N PRO A 710 -21.53 19.01 -26.52
CA PRO A 710 -21.26 18.07 -27.59
C PRO A 710 -20.65 18.84 -28.77
N CYS A 711 -19.46 18.43 -29.21
CA CYS A 711 -18.93 18.88 -30.48
C CYS A 711 -19.88 18.33 -31.55
N PRO A 712 -20.53 19.16 -32.39
CA PRO A 712 -21.29 18.63 -33.50
C PRO A 712 -20.28 17.92 -34.40
N THR A 713 -20.37 16.59 -34.44
CA THR A 713 -19.76 15.80 -35.49
C THR A 713 -20.20 16.45 -36.80
N LEU A 714 -19.21 16.89 -37.59
CA LEU A 714 -19.43 17.23 -38.99
C LEU A 714 -20.17 16.03 -39.59
N SER A 715 -21.47 16.20 -39.82
CA SER A 715 -22.24 15.35 -40.68
C SER A 715 -21.51 15.38 -42.02
N ASP A 716 -20.86 14.27 -42.38
CA ASP A 716 -20.69 13.99 -43.79
C ASP A 716 -22.11 14.05 -44.37
N GLY A 717 -22.34 15.04 -45.23
CA GLY A 717 -23.59 15.20 -45.93
C GLY A 717 -23.74 14.02 -46.87
N GLU A 718 -24.53 13.02 -46.46
CA GLU A 718 -25.22 12.19 -47.42
C GLU A 718 -26.33 13.07 -48.00
N GLU A 719 -26.07 13.58 -49.21
CA GLU A 719 -27.09 14.17 -50.07
C GLU A 719 -28.19 13.12 -50.25
N GLU A 720 -29.37 13.39 -49.71
CA GLU A 720 -30.60 12.70 -50.09
C GLU A 720 -30.84 13.01 -51.57
N GLU A 721 -30.54 12.06 -52.46
CA GLU A 721 -31.04 12.07 -53.82
C GLU A 721 -32.55 11.77 -53.77
N ASP A 722 -33.34 12.78 -54.09
CA ASP A 722 -34.77 12.70 -54.38
C ASP A 722 -35.04 11.66 -55.48
N GLU A 723 -35.69 10.55 -55.16
CA GLU A 723 -36.34 9.69 -56.16
C GLU A 723 -37.74 10.26 -56.48
N GLU A 724 -37.80 11.08 -57.53
CA GLU A 724 -39.02 11.31 -58.33
C GLU A 724 -39.26 10.14 -59.31
N ASP A 725 -40.51 9.67 -59.33
CA ASP A 725 -41.25 9.00 -60.43
C ASP A 725 -40.81 7.60 -60.94
N GLU A 726 -41.58 6.55 -60.57
CA GLU A 726 -42.50 5.79 -61.45
C GLU A 726 -43.40 4.79 -60.70
#